data_AF-A0AAE1GRN1-F1
#
_entry.id   AF-A0AAE1GRN1-F1
#
_cell.length_a   1.000
_cell.length_b   1.000
_cell.length_c   1.000
_cell.angle_alpha   90.00
_cell.angle_beta   90.00
_cell.angle_gamma   90.00
#
_symmetry.space_group_name_H-M   'P 1'
#
loop_
_entity.id
_entity.type
_entity.pdbx_description
1 polymer ?
#
loop_
_entity_poly.entity_id
_entity_poly.type
_entity_poly.pdbx_seq_one_letter_code
_entity_poly.pdbx_strand_id
1 'polypeptide(L)'
;MGYQDGGPSEWGILTTSDDETEDEEEFTDSEPDSDSGEVDFMMIVTGANPSEAEKTTYFASKFENCMKSLNYYECNECKEKVLIRDQIKCVHGKRCINFQACNDMDPGDVPEELSDLSFKEEQLIARVHPVLSVFKLKGIQYGYSGNVINFSQDVAAFSKKLPHRLQDLPSILVLKYENEKYGSKYFNVRASKIVKALQWLKVNNKYYCDIEICEENINDLPVNENVYGKIQGCSVGENGSIHINDNEKTSSNNDEVQDGELDFGNVIHESRMPITVSFSTEEQVESTIVDWPEMNTTPDDEYNSDADLRCQRDSKVNASDYFQHLLNYKDGRFARHPTFRFFALNSWMRWTACTTGSIMIKNVPQLKHVTVSNLKEMLKKDPSLMNKIIYQSSNIRGTKPFWSKRTGELVDMVEQLGLPTLFLTLSSADLHWPDLFRILTGNLDNSQLTEKERRDLLQNNPYAVDKRVECIIDTVICTKYNVKDYWYRVEYQHRGSPHVHGILWIKGAPNVMDIKPGDDEKLKEAEDFFSSLITAVNPDPNCECQGTHPCRTLHEDVIHKSEKEKDEDLAHLLVQCQTHTKCAENYCLRTKRGGLKQCRFKFPHTLREKGRFYFDENGELQYEPARNDPLLNKFNRFLMAIWCGNFDTSPVVSKKLLLVYLSKYISKSEIRSSSLKDLFESVFAEFSDEDNVLKPIRRLYIRTCSERDYSAQEVCHILSGRKLFSAGGRKFVVLNLNENLNEEDVYEELAQRGGA
;
A
#
# COMPACT_ATOMS: atom_id res chain seq x y z
N MET A 1 -61.94 -20.21 17.01
CA MET A 1 -62.29 -20.60 18.39
C MET A 1 -61.08 -21.30 18.99
N GLY A 2 -60.62 -20.84 20.15
CA GLY A 2 -59.96 -21.69 21.16
C GLY A 2 -58.52 -22.13 20.92
N TYR A 3 -57.62 -21.48 21.66
CA TYR A 3 -56.28 -21.89 22.10
C TYR A 3 -56.18 -23.35 22.62
N GLN A 4 -55.03 -24.02 22.44
CA GLN A 4 -54.06 -24.32 23.52
C GLN A 4 -52.84 -25.19 23.07
N ASP A 5 -51.68 -24.73 23.54
CA ASP A 5 -50.48 -25.44 24.05
C ASP A 5 -49.71 -26.50 23.23
N GLY A 6 -48.49 -26.11 22.85
CA GLY A 6 -47.35 -27.00 22.57
C GLY A 6 -46.05 -26.33 23.01
N GLY A 7 -45.31 -26.99 23.91
CA GLY A 7 -44.06 -26.51 24.53
C GLY A 7 -42.86 -26.41 23.58
N PRO A 8 -41.66 -26.07 24.12
CA PRO A 8 -40.56 -25.50 23.36
C PRO A 8 -39.82 -26.58 22.56
N SER A 9 -39.86 -26.47 21.23
CA SER A 9 -38.91 -27.17 20.37
C SER A 9 -37.63 -26.35 20.30
N GLU A 10 -36.53 -26.97 20.69
CA GLU A 10 -35.14 -26.55 20.51
C GLU A 10 -34.93 -25.86 19.16
N TRP A 11 -34.65 -24.56 19.18
CA TRP A 11 -34.12 -23.84 18.03
C TRP A 11 -32.62 -23.67 18.25
N GLY A 12 -31.89 -24.46 17.46
CA GLY A 12 -30.45 -24.50 17.42
C GLY A 12 -29.82 -23.13 17.27
N ILE A 13 -28.67 -23.03 17.91
CA ILE A 13 -27.74 -21.91 17.89
C ILE A 13 -27.38 -21.63 16.42
N LEU A 14 -27.93 -20.54 15.86
CA LEU A 14 -27.43 -19.94 14.63
C LEU A 14 -26.17 -19.12 14.97
N THR A 15 -25.05 -19.82 15.08
CA THR A 15 -23.74 -19.25 14.79
C THR A 15 -23.68 -19.03 13.29
N THR A 16 -23.81 -17.78 12.83
CA THR A 16 -23.29 -17.38 11.53
C THR A 16 -21.77 -17.20 11.76
N SER A 17 -20.83 -18.01 11.25
CA SER A 17 -20.69 -18.49 9.88
C SER A 17 -21.27 -17.47 8.90
N ASP A 18 -20.62 -16.32 8.83
CA ASP A 18 -20.31 -15.80 7.51
C ASP A 18 -19.19 -16.77 7.05
N ASP A 19 -19.32 -17.74 6.13
CA ASP A 19 -20.10 -17.81 4.90
C ASP A 19 -20.19 -16.46 4.17
N GLU A 20 -19.13 -15.66 4.32
CA GLU A 20 -18.39 -15.32 3.12
C GLU A 20 -17.83 -16.66 2.65
N THR A 21 -18.39 -17.21 1.58
CA THR A 21 -17.56 -18.00 0.68
C THR A 21 -16.41 -17.08 0.29
N GLU A 22 -15.34 -17.13 1.08
CA GLU A 22 -14.01 -17.40 0.55
C GLU A 22 -14.14 -18.68 -0.31
N ASP A 23 -14.86 -18.58 -1.43
CA ASP A 23 -14.34 -19.10 -2.67
C ASP A 23 -13.14 -18.18 -3.00
N GLU A 24 -12.10 -18.26 -2.16
CA GLU A 24 -10.80 -18.58 -2.67
C GLU A 24 -11.05 -19.82 -3.54
N GLU A 25 -11.47 -19.61 -4.80
CA GLU A 25 -11.07 -20.56 -5.83
C GLU A 25 -9.61 -20.74 -5.55
N GLU A 26 -9.26 -21.95 -5.11
CA GLU A 26 -7.91 -22.36 -4.84
C GLU A 26 -7.07 -21.76 -5.97
N PHE A 27 -6.36 -20.68 -5.67
CA PHE A 27 -4.99 -20.64 -6.07
C PHE A 27 -4.45 -21.89 -5.41
N THR A 28 -4.53 -23.01 -6.11
CA THR A 28 -3.57 -24.08 -5.97
C THR A 28 -2.25 -23.39 -6.32
N ASP A 29 -1.72 -22.60 -5.39
CA ASP A 29 -0.32 -22.72 -5.04
C ASP A 29 -0.20 -24.20 -4.81
N SER A 30 0.28 -24.88 -5.86
CA SER A 30 0.75 -26.24 -5.77
C SER A 30 1.44 -26.34 -4.41
N GLU A 31 1.00 -27.28 -3.56
CA GLU A 31 1.85 -27.76 -2.49
C GLU A 31 3.28 -27.79 -3.04
N PRO A 32 4.29 -27.23 -2.36
CA PRO A 32 5.64 -27.31 -2.86
C PRO A 32 5.95 -28.79 -3.01
N ASP A 33 5.84 -29.28 -4.25
CA ASP A 33 6.21 -30.62 -4.65
C ASP A 33 7.59 -30.84 -4.06
N SER A 34 7.75 -31.92 -3.30
CA SER A 34 8.93 -32.23 -2.49
C SER A 34 10.22 -31.61 -3.06
N ASP A 35 10.80 -30.63 -2.36
CA ASP A 35 11.98 -29.83 -2.74
C ASP A 35 13.16 -30.64 -3.33
N SER A 36 13.24 -31.94 -3.01
CA SER A 36 14.23 -32.86 -3.59
C SER A 36 14.15 -32.95 -5.11
N GLY A 37 12.95 -32.97 -5.70
CA GLY A 37 12.77 -33.15 -7.14
C GLY A 37 13.28 -31.97 -7.96
N GLU A 38 13.19 -30.76 -7.43
CA GLU A 38 13.58 -29.55 -8.16
C GLU A 38 15.09 -29.29 -8.11
N VAL A 39 15.72 -29.60 -6.96
CA VAL A 39 17.18 -29.61 -6.85
C VAL A 39 17.79 -30.68 -7.75
N ASP A 40 17.17 -31.87 -7.79
CA ASP A 40 17.57 -32.95 -8.70
C ASP A 40 17.41 -32.54 -10.17
N PHE A 41 16.33 -31.83 -10.53
CA PHE A 41 16.14 -31.31 -11.89
C PHE A 41 17.18 -30.26 -12.27
N MET A 42 17.49 -29.33 -11.36
CA MET A 42 18.59 -28.38 -11.58
C MET A 42 19.91 -29.13 -11.80
N MET A 43 20.24 -30.13 -10.98
CA MET A 43 21.44 -30.95 -11.16
C MET A 43 21.42 -31.74 -12.48
N ILE A 44 20.25 -32.15 -12.98
CA ILE A 44 20.12 -32.76 -14.30
C ILE A 44 20.42 -31.75 -15.41
N VAL A 45 19.91 -30.52 -15.29
CA VAL A 45 20.03 -29.47 -16.32
C VAL A 45 21.43 -28.83 -16.35
N THR A 46 22.03 -28.61 -15.17
CA THR A 46 23.34 -27.92 -15.03
C THR A 46 24.50 -28.86 -14.73
N GLY A 47 24.25 -30.17 -14.59
CA GLY A 47 25.25 -31.17 -14.17
C GLY A 47 25.30 -31.37 -12.65
N ALA A 48 25.94 -32.46 -12.21
CA ALA A 48 25.87 -32.97 -10.83
C ALA A 48 26.43 -32.05 -9.74
N ASN A 49 27.24 -31.03 -10.09
CA ASN A 49 27.81 -30.05 -9.17
C ASN A 49 27.93 -28.68 -9.86
N PRO A 50 26.82 -27.94 -10.00
CA PRO A 50 26.85 -26.67 -10.71
C PRO A 50 27.56 -25.58 -9.88
N SER A 51 28.34 -24.77 -10.56
CA SER A 51 28.90 -23.53 -10.03
C SER A 51 27.80 -22.55 -9.59
N GLU A 52 28.13 -21.60 -8.72
CA GLU A 52 27.15 -20.60 -8.28
C GLU A 52 26.69 -19.70 -9.44
N ALA A 53 27.54 -19.48 -10.44
CA ALA A 53 27.19 -18.77 -11.67
C ALA A 53 26.15 -19.53 -12.51
N GLU A 54 26.28 -20.84 -12.64
CA GLU A 54 25.31 -21.69 -13.35
C GLU A 54 23.95 -21.71 -12.63
N LYS A 55 23.95 -21.83 -11.30
CA LYS A 55 22.72 -21.72 -10.49
C LYS A 55 22.06 -20.37 -10.67
N THR A 56 22.82 -19.28 -10.58
CA THR A 56 22.31 -17.91 -10.79
C THR A 56 21.66 -17.78 -12.16
N THR A 57 22.31 -18.31 -13.20
CA THR A 57 21.79 -18.31 -14.58
C THR A 57 20.46 -19.09 -14.70
N TYR A 58 20.38 -20.29 -14.09
CA TYR A 58 19.17 -21.11 -14.07
C TYR A 58 17.99 -20.38 -13.39
N PHE A 59 18.20 -19.88 -12.17
CA PHE A 59 17.14 -19.20 -11.41
C PHE A 59 16.76 -17.84 -12.00
N ALA A 60 17.71 -17.09 -12.57
CA ALA A 60 17.42 -15.87 -13.32
C ALA A 60 16.49 -16.18 -14.51
N SER A 61 16.76 -17.27 -15.25
CA SER A 61 15.91 -17.70 -16.37
C SER A 61 14.51 -18.09 -15.90
N LYS A 62 14.40 -18.82 -14.78
CA LYS A 62 13.10 -19.21 -14.18
C LYS A 62 12.30 -17.98 -13.75
N PHE A 63 12.94 -17.04 -13.08
CA PHE A 63 12.33 -15.78 -12.67
C PHE A 63 11.89 -14.94 -13.86
N GLU A 64 12.73 -14.83 -14.89
CA GLU A 64 12.39 -14.13 -16.13
C GLU A 64 11.20 -14.79 -16.84
N ASN A 65 11.15 -16.11 -16.91
CA ASN A 65 10.01 -16.85 -17.47
C ASN A 65 8.73 -16.62 -16.64
N CYS A 66 8.82 -16.62 -15.31
CA CYS A 66 7.71 -16.24 -14.42
C CYS A 66 7.20 -14.84 -14.78
N MET A 67 8.10 -13.87 -14.93
CA MET A 67 7.72 -12.52 -15.32
C MET A 67 7.18 -12.46 -16.74
N LYS A 68 7.74 -13.18 -17.72
CA LYS A 68 7.28 -13.23 -19.14
C LYS A 68 5.89 -13.88 -19.29
N SER A 69 5.51 -14.80 -18.40
CA SER A 69 4.16 -15.39 -18.38
C SER A 69 3.06 -14.38 -17.99
N LEU A 70 3.42 -13.32 -17.26
CA LEU A 70 2.48 -12.29 -16.82
C LEU A 70 2.03 -11.42 -17.99
N ASN A 71 0.74 -11.50 -18.32
CA ASN A 71 0.10 -10.71 -19.36
C ASN A 71 -1.25 -10.19 -18.89
N TYR A 72 -1.69 -9.08 -19.49
CA TYR A 72 -3.04 -8.62 -19.27
C TYR A 72 -4.04 -9.53 -19.97
N TYR A 73 -5.00 -10.00 -19.21
CA TYR A 73 -6.19 -10.65 -19.72
C TYR A 73 -7.37 -9.72 -19.54
N GLU A 74 -8.12 -9.51 -20.62
CA GLU A 74 -9.38 -8.79 -20.60
C GLU A 74 -10.52 -9.79 -20.73
N CYS A 75 -11.44 -9.79 -19.76
CA CYS A 75 -12.63 -10.62 -19.81
C CYS A 75 -13.64 -10.04 -20.81
N ASN A 76 -14.10 -10.86 -21.76
CA ASN A 76 -15.09 -10.44 -22.73
C ASN A 76 -16.48 -10.18 -22.12
N GLU A 77 -16.77 -10.73 -20.94
CA GLU A 77 -18.07 -10.63 -20.27
C GLU A 77 -18.10 -9.46 -19.29
N CYS A 78 -17.30 -9.49 -18.22
CA CYS A 78 -17.27 -8.40 -17.22
C CYS A 78 -16.35 -7.23 -17.58
N LYS A 79 -15.64 -7.27 -18.72
CA LYS A 79 -14.74 -6.19 -19.19
C LYS A 79 -13.61 -5.82 -18.23
N GLU A 80 -13.30 -6.67 -17.25
CA GLU A 80 -12.15 -6.45 -16.39
C GLU A 80 -10.86 -6.87 -17.09
N LYS A 81 -9.84 -6.04 -16.90
CA LYS A 81 -8.47 -6.24 -17.35
C LYS A 81 -7.57 -6.44 -16.14
N VAL A 82 -7.09 -7.67 -16.00
CA VAL A 82 -6.29 -8.12 -14.86
C VAL A 82 -4.96 -8.70 -15.33
N LEU A 83 -3.94 -8.59 -14.49
CA LEU A 83 -2.63 -9.18 -14.75
C LEU A 83 -2.60 -10.61 -14.20
N ILE A 84 -2.52 -11.60 -15.07
CA ILE A 84 -2.56 -13.03 -14.70
C ILE A 84 -1.44 -13.83 -15.38
N ARG A 85 -1.12 -15.00 -14.81
CA ARG A 85 -0.22 -16.00 -15.39
C ARG A 85 -1.07 -17.07 -16.09
N ASP A 86 -0.84 -17.32 -17.37
CA ASP A 86 -1.31 -18.48 -18.17
C ASP A 86 -2.83 -18.80 -18.20
N GLN A 87 -3.66 -18.14 -17.40
CA GLN A 87 -5.10 -18.35 -17.35
C GLN A 87 -5.80 -17.50 -18.41
N ILE A 88 -6.78 -18.09 -19.11
CA ILE A 88 -7.67 -17.39 -20.06
C ILE A 88 -9.11 -17.53 -19.57
N LYS A 89 -9.35 -17.22 -18.30
CA LYS A 89 -10.68 -17.27 -17.67
C LYS A 89 -10.89 -16.04 -16.79
N CYS A 90 -12.14 -15.65 -16.63
CA CYS A 90 -12.51 -14.55 -15.73
C CYS A 90 -12.10 -14.89 -14.29
N VAL A 91 -11.50 -13.93 -13.58
CA VAL A 91 -11.14 -14.05 -12.14
C VAL A 91 -12.33 -14.26 -11.23
N HIS A 92 -13.55 -13.97 -11.71
CA HIS A 92 -14.78 -14.20 -10.97
C HIS A 92 -15.38 -15.60 -11.21
N GLY A 93 -14.84 -16.39 -12.13
CA GLY A 93 -15.42 -17.67 -12.52
C GLY A 93 -16.91 -17.54 -12.81
N LYS A 94 -17.74 -18.32 -12.09
CA LYS A 94 -19.21 -18.28 -12.22
C LYS A 94 -19.84 -16.96 -11.73
N ARG A 95 -19.19 -16.22 -10.83
CA ARG A 95 -19.66 -14.92 -10.34
C ARG A 95 -19.51 -13.80 -11.36
N CYS A 96 -18.90 -14.06 -12.53
CA CYS A 96 -18.74 -13.08 -13.61
C CYS A 96 -20.08 -12.43 -14.01
N ILE A 97 -21.18 -13.18 -13.98
CA ILE A 97 -22.54 -12.68 -14.29
C ILE A 97 -22.95 -11.47 -13.44
N ASN A 98 -22.43 -11.35 -12.21
CA ASN A 98 -22.73 -10.24 -11.32
C ASN A 98 -22.12 -8.92 -11.81
N PHE A 99 -21.13 -8.96 -12.70
CA PHE A 99 -20.36 -7.82 -13.18
C PHE A 99 -20.60 -7.53 -14.68
N GLN A 100 -21.67 -8.08 -15.23
CA GLN A 100 -22.04 -7.87 -16.63
C GLN A 100 -23.06 -6.73 -16.78
N ALA A 101 -23.25 -6.29 -18.03
CA ALA A 101 -24.25 -5.28 -18.39
C ALA A 101 -25.67 -5.65 -17.92
N CYS A 102 -26.03 -6.94 -17.88
CA CYS A 102 -27.34 -7.39 -17.40
C CYS A 102 -27.61 -7.07 -15.92
N ASN A 103 -26.56 -6.80 -15.14
CA ASN A 103 -26.65 -6.45 -13.73
C ASN A 103 -26.33 -4.96 -13.46
N ASP A 104 -26.37 -4.09 -14.47
CA ASP A 104 -25.99 -2.66 -14.37
C ASP A 104 -24.57 -2.48 -13.79
N MET A 105 -23.63 -3.28 -14.31
CA MET A 105 -22.21 -3.30 -13.91
C MET A 105 -21.25 -3.15 -15.09
N ASP A 106 -21.73 -2.80 -16.29
CA ASP A 106 -20.87 -2.42 -17.41
C ASP A 106 -21.01 -0.90 -17.65
N PRO A 107 -20.03 -0.08 -17.22
CA PRO A 107 -20.03 1.36 -17.48
C PRO A 107 -20.03 1.74 -18.97
N GLY A 108 -19.69 0.82 -19.88
CA GLY A 108 -19.61 1.05 -21.31
C GLY A 108 -18.41 1.89 -21.75
N ASP A 109 -18.38 2.23 -23.03
CA ASP A 109 -17.33 3.09 -23.62
C ASP A 109 -17.62 4.57 -23.33
N VAL A 110 -16.56 5.39 -23.22
CA VAL A 110 -16.73 6.85 -23.05
C VAL A 110 -17.26 7.45 -24.36
N PRO A 111 -18.41 8.15 -24.36
CA PRO A 111 -18.91 8.88 -25.53
C PRO A 111 -17.94 9.97 -25.98
N GLU A 112 -17.95 10.35 -27.26
CA GLU A 112 -17.06 11.38 -27.81
C GLU A 112 -17.19 12.72 -27.07
N GLU A 113 -18.41 13.08 -26.67
CA GLU A 113 -18.73 14.33 -25.97
C GLU A 113 -18.10 14.39 -24.56
N LEU A 114 -17.94 13.24 -23.91
CA LEU A 114 -17.31 13.11 -22.59
C LEU A 114 -15.83 12.73 -22.68
N SER A 115 -15.38 12.27 -23.85
CA SER A 115 -13.98 11.94 -24.10
C SER A 115 -13.10 13.19 -24.03
N ASP A 116 -11.89 13.02 -23.50
CA ASP A 116 -10.88 14.09 -23.39
C ASP A 116 -11.31 15.28 -22.52
N LEU A 117 -12.32 15.18 -21.64
CA LEU A 117 -12.57 16.24 -20.67
C LEU A 117 -11.38 16.40 -19.72
N SER A 118 -10.97 17.64 -19.45
CA SER A 118 -9.99 17.92 -18.42
C SER A 118 -10.62 17.66 -17.06
N PHE A 119 -9.83 17.25 -16.08
CA PHE A 119 -10.34 17.01 -14.73
C PHE A 119 -11.06 18.24 -14.13
N LYS A 120 -10.71 19.47 -14.55
CA LYS A 120 -11.43 20.69 -14.17
C LYS A 120 -12.77 20.84 -14.90
N GLU A 121 -12.83 20.47 -16.17
CA GLU A 121 -14.09 20.41 -16.92
C GLU A 121 -15.04 19.36 -16.33
N GLU A 122 -14.51 18.19 -15.91
CA GLU A 122 -15.28 17.16 -15.18
C GLU A 122 -15.84 17.71 -13.87
N GLN A 123 -15.03 18.45 -13.09
CA GLN A 123 -15.50 19.10 -11.88
C GLN A 123 -16.63 20.09 -12.18
N LEU A 124 -16.51 20.92 -13.21
CA LEU A 124 -17.54 21.91 -13.56
C LEU A 124 -18.90 21.28 -13.90
N ILE A 125 -18.94 20.03 -14.36
CA ILE A 125 -20.16 19.30 -14.71
C ILE A 125 -20.55 18.23 -13.68
N ALA A 126 -19.79 18.07 -12.60
CA ALA A 126 -20.05 17.06 -11.57
C ALA A 126 -21.22 17.48 -10.69
N ARG A 127 -22.19 16.58 -10.46
CA ARG A 127 -23.30 16.85 -9.52
C ARG A 127 -22.88 16.76 -8.05
N VAL A 128 -21.80 16.04 -7.76
CA VAL A 128 -21.28 15.78 -6.41
C VAL A 128 -19.76 15.92 -6.41
N HIS A 129 -19.23 16.60 -5.40
CA HIS A 129 -17.80 16.85 -5.24
C HIS A 129 -17.24 16.15 -3.99
N PRO A 130 -16.35 15.15 -4.14
CA PRO A 130 -15.63 14.61 -3.00
C PRO A 130 -14.55 15.61 -2.55
N VAL A 131 -14.50 15.93 -1.25
CA VAL A 131 -13.42 16.74 -0.68
C VAL A 131 -12.33 15.82 -0.16
N LEU A 132 -11.14 15.95 -0.76
CA LEU A 132 -9.96 15.11 -0.51
C LEU A 132 -8.73 15.97 -0.23
N SER A 133 -7.85 15.48 0.64
CA SER A 133 -6.47 15.98 0.74
C SER A 133 -5.54 15.05 -0.03
N VAL A 134 -5.11 15.47 -1.22
CA VAL A 134 -4.20 14.71 -2.10
C VAL A 134 -2.93 15.53 -2.29
N PHE A 135 -1.78 14.93 -2.05
CA PHE A 135 -0.47 15.57 -2.15
C PHE A 135 0.50 14.77 -3.02
N LYS A 136 1.52 15.42 -3.55
CA LYS A 136 2.59 14.76 -4.32
C LYS A 136 3.63 14.23 -3.34
N LEU A 137 3.95 12.95 -3.45
CA LEU A 137 4.99 12.31 -2.67
C LEU A 137 6.37 12.75 -3.18
N LYS A 138 7.45 12.59 -2.39
CA LYS A 138 8.83 12.90 -2.84
C LYS A 138 9.24 12.09 -4.08
N GLY A 139 8.53 10.99 -4.34
CA GLY A 139 8.60 10.22 -5.59
C GLY A 139 7.70 10.77 -6.70
N ILE A 140 7.28 9.88 -7.59
CA ILE A 140 6.46 10.21 -8.77
C ILE A 140 4.95 10.05 -8.47
N GLN A 141 4.61 9.47 -7.32
CA GLN A 141 3.26 9.07 -6.97
C GLN A 141 2.49 10.15 -6.19
N TYR A 142 1.17 9.97 -6.13
CA TYR A 142 0.29 10.76 -5.27
C TYR A 142 0.04 10.04 -3.94
N GLY A 143 -0.14 10.82 -2.87
CA GLY A 143 -0.58 10.36 -1.55
C GLY A 143 -1.91 11.01 -1.16
N TYR A 144 -2.66 10.36 -0.29
CA TYR A 144 -3.92 10.82 0.28
C TYR A 144 -3.87 10.80 1.80
N SER A 145 -4.44 11.82 2.45
CA SER A 145 -4.55 11.93 3.91
C SER A 145 -5.98 12.17 4.38
N GLY A 146 -6.32 11.63 5.55
CA GLY A 146 -7.53 11.97 6.30
C GLY A 146 -8.76 11.14 5.94
N ASN A 147 -9.94 11.72 6.17
CA ASN A 147 -11.23 11.18 5.73
C ASN A 147 -11.72 11.94 4.50
N VAL A 148 -12.44 11.24 3.62
CA VAL A 148 -13.20 11.91 2.55
C VAL A 148 -14.47 12.44 3.18
N ILE A 149 -14.70 13.74 3.03
CA ILE A 149 -15.90 14.39 3.54
C ILE A 149 -16.69 14.85 2.32
N ASN A 150 -17.93 14.37 2.19
CA ASN A 150 -18.90 14.93 1.27
C ASN A 150 -19.69 15.98 2.06
N PHE A 151 -19.63 17.24 1.65
CA PHE A 151 -20.45 18.28 2.28
C PHE A 151 -21.84 18.27 1.64
N SER A 152 -22.88 18.30 2.46
CA SER A 152 -24.24 18.62 2.01
C SER A 152 -24.31 20.12 1.75
N GLN A 153 -24.06 20.54 0.52
CA GLN A 153 -24.60 21.81 0.03
C GLN A 153 -26.12 21.66 -0.12
N ASP A 154 -26.86 22.72 -0.46
CA ASP A 154 -28.20 22.52 -1.05
C ASP A 154 -28.00 21.82 -2.42
N VAL A 155 -27.81 20.50 -2.36
CA VAL A 155 -27.46 19.67 -3.51
C VAL A 155 -28.58 19.75 -4.54
N ALA A 156 -29.82 20.00 -4.15
CA ALA A 156 -30.92 20.07 -5.10
C ALA A 156 -30.82 21.31 -6.01
N ALA A 157 -30.53 22.50 -5.47
CA ALA A 157 -30.35 23.70 -6.27
C ALA A 157 -28.99 23.76 -6.97
N PHE A 158 -27.92 23.36 -6.26
CA PHE A 158 -26.54 23.39 -6.76
C PHE A 158 -26.24 22.28 -7.79
N SER A 159 -26.70 21.04 -7.56
CA SER A 159 -26.46 19.93 -8.50
C SER A 159 -27.35 19.95 -9.75
N LYS A 160 -28.42 20.75 -9.75
CA LYS A 160 -29.29 20.91 -10.92
C LYS A 160 -28.77 22.00 -11.85
N LYS A 161 -28.23 23.11 -11.34
CA LYS A 161 -27.73 24.22 -12.19
C LYS A 161 -26.27 24.00 -12.58
N LEU A 162 -26.02 23.56 -13.82
CA LEU A 162 -24.68 23.25 -14.34
C LEU A 162 -24.35 24.09 -15.60
N PRO A 163 -23.08 24.40 -15.89
CA PRO A 163 -21.89 24.09 -15.10
C PRO A 163 -21.80 24.95 -13.84
N HIS A 164 -21.03 24.50 -12.84
CA HIS A 164 -20.72 25.30 -11.64
C HIS A 164 -19.93 26.57 -12.00
N ARG A 165 -19.96 27.57 -11.12
CA ARG A 165 -19.08 28.73 -11.27
C ARG A 165 -17.66 28.33 -10.89
N LEU A 166 -16.67 28.94 -11.55
CA LEU A 166 -15.24 28.69 -11.26
C LEU A 166 -14.86 28.97 -9.80
N GLN A 167 -15.55 29.92 -9.18
CA GLN A 167 -15.33 30.33 -7.78
C GLN A 167 -15.87 29.29 -6.80
N ASP A 168 -16.91 28.54 -7.20
CA ASP A 168 -17.60 27.56 -6.35
C ASP A 168 -16.95 26.16 -6.45
N LEU A 169 -15.95 25.99 -7.34
CA LEU A 169 -15.25 24.72 -7.49
C LEU A 169 -14.48 24.38 -6.20
N PRO A 170 -14.58 23.13 -5.70
CA PRO A 170 -13.79 22.71 -4.55
C PRO A 170 -12.29 22.86 -4.85
N SER A 171 -11.59 23.61 -4.00
CA SER A 171 -10.16 23.83 -4.11
C SER A 171 -9.42 22.50 -3.87
N ILE A 172 -8.89 21.90 -4.93
CA ILE A 172 -7.85 20.87 -4.75
C ILE A 172 -6.56 21.62 -4.45
N LEU A 173 -6.15 21.57 -3.18
CA LEU A 173 -4.85 22.02 -2.71
C LEU A 173 -3.77 21.07 -3.25
N VAL A 174 -3.35 21.30 -4.50
CA VAL A 174 -2.12 20.70 -5.02
C VAL A 174 -0.96 21.49 -4.43
N LEU A 175 -0.40 21.01 -3.32
CA LEU A 175 0.85 21.54 -2.75
C LEU A 175 1.96 21.37 -3.79
N LYS A 176 2.46 22.48 -4.34
CA LYS A 176 3.59 22.50 -5.29
C LYS A 176 4.88 22.81 -4.56
N TYR A 177 5.96 22.16 -4.98
CA TYR A 177 7.32 22.62 -4.67
C TYR A 177 7.61 23.93 -5.42
N GLU A 178 8.33 24.84 -4.78
CA GLU A 178 8.59 26.22 -5.26
C GLU A 178 9.24 26.34 -6.66
N ASN A 179 9.72 25.24 -7.25
CA ASN A 179 10.49 25.24 -8.50
C ASN A 179 9.77 24.67 -9.75
N GLU A 180 8.50 24.24 -9.66
CA GLU A 180 7.79 23.70 -10.84
C GLU A 180 7.07 24.79 -11.66
N LYS A 181 7.71 25.28 -12.73
CA LYS A 181 7.12 26.19 -13.75
C LYS A 181 5.96 25.59 -14.59
N TYR A 182 5.51 24.37 -14.32
CA TYR A 182 4.49 23.66 -15.13
C TYR A 182 3.05 23.83 -14.62
N GLY A 183 2.85 24.69 -13.62
CA GLY A 183 1.55 24.88 -12.96
C GLY A 183 0.41 25.44 -13.81
N SER A 184 0.65 25.88 -15.05
CA SER A 184 -0.31 26.61 -15.87
C SER A 184 -1.07 25.80 -16.93
N LYS A 185 -0.77 24.50 -17.12
CA LYS A 185 -1.51 23.67 -18.11
C LYS A 185 -2.71 22.92 -17.54
N TYR A 186 -2.71 22.60 -16.25
CA TYR A 186 -3.74 21.77 -15.59
C TYR A 186 -5.07 22.48 -15.30
N PHE A 187 -5.16 23.78 -15.62
CA PHE A 187 -6.32 24.62 -15.33
C PHE A 187 -6.95 25.15 -16.61
N ASN A 188 -6.72 24.51 -17.75
CA ASN A 188 -7.37 24.90 -18.99
C ASN A 188 -8.80 24.34 -19.03
N VAL A 189 -9.74 25.23 -19.32
CA VAL A 189 -11.17 24.91 -19.46
C VAL A 189 -11.65 25.34 -20.83
N ARG A 190 -12.37 24.46 -21.52
CA ARG A 190 -12.98 24.69 -22.84
C ARG A 190 -14.50 24.71 -22.70
N ALA A 191 -15.09 25.91 -22.74
CA ALA A 191 -16.54 26.09 -22.62
C ALA A 191 -17.33 25.24 -23.62
N SER A 192 -16.86 25.13 -24.87
CA SER A 192 -17.53 24.36 -25.92
C SER A 192 -17.61 22.86 -25.62
N LYS A 193 -16.63 22.29 -24.91
CA LYS A 193 -16.64 20.88 -24.49
C LYS A 193 -17.63 20.66 -23.35
N ILE A 194 -17.67 21.57 -22.38
CA ILE A 194 -18.63 21.55 -21.27
C ILE A 194 -20.07 21.57 -21.77
N VAL A 195 -20.39 22.46 -22.72
CA VAL A 195 -21.75 22.56 -23.29
C VAL A 195 -22.15 21.25 -23.98
N LYS A 196 -21.28 20.69 -24.83
CA LYS A 196 -21.54 19.41 -25.51
C LYS A 196 -21.73 18.27 -24.50
N ALA A 197 -20.90 18.21 -23.47
CA ALA A 197 -20.99 17.20 -22.42
C ALA A 197 -22.32 17.28 -21.66
N LEU A 198 -22.74 18.48 -21.23
CA LEU A 198 -24.01 18.67 -20.51
C LEU A 198 -25.23 18.36 -21.37
N GLN A 199 -25.23 18.78 -22.64
CA GLN A 199 -26.30 18.45 -23.58
C GLN A 199 -26.42 16.93 -23.78
N TRP A 200 -25.29 16.24 -23.92
CA TRP A 200 -25.27 14.79 -24.05
C TRP A 200 -25.77 14.09 -22.77
N LEU A 201 -25.27 14.50 -21.60
CA LEU A 201 -25.64 13.93 -20.29
C LEU A 201 -27.13 14.09 -20.01
N LYS A 202 -27.72 15.24 -20.34
CA LYS A 202 -29.14 15.51 -20.13
C LYS A 202 -30.06 14.56 -20.90
N VAL A 203 -29.62 14.09 -22.07
CA VAL A 203 -30.38 13.15 -22.91
C VAL A 203 -30.10 11.69 -22.54
N ASN A 204 -28.86 11.36 -22.17
CA ASN A 204 -28.40 9.97 -22.10
C ASN A 204 -28.11 9.44 -20.69
N ASN A 205 -28.11 10.28 -19.65
CA ASN A 205 -27.81 9.86 -18.28
C ASN A 205 -29.00 10.13 -17.34
N LYS A 206 -29.48 9.06 -16.67
CA LYS A 206 -30.63 9.11 -15.74
C LYS A 206 -30.44 10.10 -14.59
N TYR A 207 -29.20 10.34 -14.18
CA TYR A 207 -28.83 11.29 -13.13
C TYR A 207 -28.60 12.71 -13.66
N TYR A 208 -28.79 12.99 -14.94
CA TYR A 208 -28.59 14.33 -15.51
C TYR A 208 -29.83 14.85 -16.25
N CYS A 209 -30.92 14.08 -16.27
CA CYS A 209 -32.12 14.43 -17.02
C CYS A 209 -32.81 15.72 -16.54
N ASP A 210 -32.69 16.03 -15.24
CA ASP A 210 -33.34 17.17 -14.58
C ASP A 210 -32.43 18.39 -14.39
N ILE A 211 -31.23 18.39 -14.98
CA ILE A 211 -30.30 19.53 -14.87
C ILE A 211 -30.80 20.75 -15.67
N GLU A 212 -30.54 21.93 -15.14
CA GLU A 212 -30.64 23.22 -15.81
C GLU A 212 -29.26 23.61 -16.34
N ILE A 213 -29.15 23.81 -17.66
CA ILE A 213 -27.92 24.29 -18.29
C ILE A 213 -27.90 25.81 -18.20
N CYS A 214 -27.04 26.37 -17.34
CA CYS A 214 -26.98 27.80 -17.08
C CYS A 214 -26.12 28.53 -18.12
N GLU A 215 -26.77 29.30 -18.99
CA GLU A 215 -26.09 30.12 -20.00
C GLU A 215 -25.20 31.22 -19.38
N GLU A 216 -25.60 31.80 -18.26
CA GLU A 216 -24.82 32.80 -17.51
C GLU A 216 -23.46 32.23 -17.09
N ASN A 217 -23.45 31.06 -16.43
CA ASN A 217 -22.21 30.41 -16.01
C ASN A 217 -21.35 29.96 -17.20
N ILE A 218 -21.96 29.56 -18.33
CA ILE A 218 -21.24 29.22 -19.57
C ILE A 218 -20.54 30.45 -20.15
N ASN A 219 -21.21 31.61 -20.14
CA ASN A 219 -20.65 32.86 -20.67
C ASN A 219 -19.45 33.36 -19.84
N ASP A 220 -19.39 33.00 -18.56
CA ASP A 220 -18.26 33.30 -17.67
C ASP A 220 -17.05 32.37 -17.88
N LEU A 221 -17.22 31.25 -18.59
CA LEU A 221 -16.12 30.33 -18.90
C LEU A 221 -15.26 30.84 -20.05
N PRO A 222 -13.92 30.69 -20.00
CA PRO A 222 -13.06 31.06 -21.11
C PRO A 222 -13.27 30.14 -22.32
N VAL A 223 -12.97 30.66 -23.51
CA VAL A 223 -13.09 29.90 -24.77
C VAL A 223 -12.10 28.71 -24.78
N ASN A 224 -10.86 28.92 -24.31
CA ASN A 224 -9.85 27.89 -24.03
C ASN A 224 -8.65 28.52 -23.28
N GLU A 225 -8.79 28.81 -21.99
CA GLU A 225 -7.73 29.47 -21.21
C GLU A 225 -7.54 28.87 -19.83
N ASN A 226 -6.41 29.22 -19.21
CA ASN A 226 -6.08 28.84 -17.85
C ASN A 226 -6.92 29.65 -16.83
N VAL A 227 -7.64 28.95 -15.95
CA VAL A 227 -8.51 29.53 -14.91
C VAL A 227 -7.88 29.58 -13.51
N TYR A 228 -6.59 29.29 -13.34
CA TYR A 228 -5.91 29.17 -12.04
C TYR A 228 -6.12 30.38 -11.13
N GLY A 229 -6.03 31.60 -11.65
CA GLY A 229 -6.24 32.83 -10.89
C GLY A 229 -7.71 33.18 -10.61
N LYS A 230 -8.67 32.40 -11.13
CA LYS A 230 -10.12 32.62 -10.98
C LYS A 230 -10.78 31.64 -10.00
N ILE A 231 -10.03 30.69 -9.44
CA ILE A 231 -10.52 29.68 -8.49
C ILE A 231 -10.30 30.18 -7.05
N GLN A 232 -11.32 30.03 -6.20
CA GLN A 232 -11.24 30.43 -4.79
C GLN A 232 -10.17 29.60 -4.04
N GLY A 233 -9.31 30.28 -3.28
CA GLY A 233 -8.23 29.66 -2.49
C GLY A 233 -6.87 29.53 -3.21
N CYS A 234 -6.73 30.02 -4.45
CA CYS A 234 -5.44 30.11 -5.14
C CYS A 234 -4.88 31.53 -5.06
N SER A 235 -3.83 31.77 -4.26
CA SER A 235 -3.10 33.05 -4.27
C SER A 235 -2.00 33.06 -5.34
N VAL A 236 -1.98 34.10 -6.17
CA VAL A 236 -0.83 34.44 -7.02
C VAL A 236 0.10 35.28 -6.15
N GLY A 237 1.27 34.76 -5.79
CA GLY A 237 2.32 35.59 -5.18
C GLY A 237 2.75 36.66 -6.18
N GLU A 238 2.52 37.93 -5.87
CA GLU A 238 2.98 39.04 -6.69
C GLU A 238 4.51 39.18 -6.60
N ASN A 239 5.15 39.21 -7.78
CA ASN A 239 6.45 39.80 -8.09
C ASN A 239 7.71 39.28 -7.37
N GLY A 240 8.45 38.47 -8.11
CA GLY A 240 9.89 38.29 -7.95
C GLY A 240 10.54 37.96 -9.30
N SER A 241 10.72 38.97 -10.15
CA SER A 241 11.60 38.85 -11.33
C SER A 241 13.02 38.56 -10.86
N ILE A 242 13.54 37.35 -11.11
CA ILE A 242 14.93 36.99 -10.83
C ILE A 242 15.60 36.56 -12.14
N HIS A 243 16.69 37.27 -12.43
CA HIS A 243 17.58 37.10 -13.56
C HIS A 243 18.02 35.64 -13.76
N ILE A 244 17.92 35.18 -15.00
CA ILE A 244 18.59 33.98 -15.48
C ILE A 244 20.09 34.31 -15.54
N ASN A 245 20.89 33.63 -14.72
CA ASN A 245 22.30 33.44 -15.00
C ASN A 245 22.46 32.00 -15.51
N ASP A 246 22.35 31.86 -16.82
CA ASP A 246 22.65 30.63 -17.56
C ASP A 246 24.16 30.37 -17.44
N ASN A 247 24.59 29.72 -16.37
CA ASN A 247 25.91 29.10 -16.27
C ASN A 247 26.00 28.15 -15.07
N GLU A 248 25.25 27.04 -15.10
CA GLU A 248 25.74 25.80 -14.48
C GLU A 248 25.51 24.63 -15.43
N LYS A 249 26.65 24.00 -15.75
CA LYS A 249 26.75 22.83 -16.59
C LYS A 249 26.00 21.67 -15.96
N THR A 250 25.29 20.95 -16.83
CA THR A 250 24.99 19.52 -16.74
C THR A 250 26.02 18.76 -15.90
N SER A 251 25.62 18.35 -14.70
CA SER A 251 26.33 17.36 -13.90
C SER A 251 25.32 16.40 -13.27
N SER A 252 25.33 15.20 -13.86
CA SER A 252 25.11 13.88 -13.24
C SER A 252 23.98 13.69 -12.23
N ASN A 253 22.96 12.97 -12.74
CA ASN A 253 22.19 11.92 -12.07
C ASN A 253 22.83 11.40 -10.77
N ASN A 254 22.16 11.64 -9.66
CA ASN A 254 22.39 10.93 -8.40
C ASN A 254 21.00 10.61 -7.82
N ASP A 255 20.48 9.43 -8.12
CA ASP A 255 19.30 8.86 -7.46
C ASP A 255 19.70 8.29 -6.10
N GLU A 256 20.26 9.15 -5.24
CA GLU A 256 20.55 8.81 -3.86
C GLU A 256 19.26 8.78 -3.02
N VAL A 257 19.13 7.69 -2.27
CA VAL A 257 18.10 7.41 -1.30
C VAL A 257 18.11 8.46 -0.18
N GLN A 258 17.20 9.43 -0.25
CA GLN A 258 16.85 10.32 0.86
C GLN A 258 15.56 9.85 1.54
N ASP A 259 15.69 9.00 2.55
CA ASP A 259 14.57 8.60 3.41
C ASP A 259 14.59 9.41 4.74
N GLY A 260 14.69 10.73 4.57
CA GLY A 260 14.65 11.66 5.69
C GLY A 260 13.25 11.79 6.26
N GLU A 261 13.06 11.26 7.46
CA GLU A 261 12.05 11.67 8.44
C GLU A 261 12.31 13.14 8.79
N LEU A 262 11.94 14.03 7.86
CA LEU A 262 11.74 15.43 8.19
C LEU A 262 10.54 15.47 9.11
N ASP A 263 10.74 16.03 10.30
CA ASP A 263 9.65 16.41 11.20
C ASP A 263 8.89 17.54 10.51
N PHE A 264 8.02 17.16 9.57
CA PHE A 264 7.08 18.05 8.90
C PHE A 264 6.07 18.65 9.87
N GLY A 265 6.07 18.22 11.14
CA GLY A 265 5.22 18.75 12.20
C GLY A 265 5.30 20.27 12.34
N ASN A 266 6.44 20.90 12.03
CA ASN A 266 6.63 22.33 12.23
C ASN A 266 6.42 23.22 11.00
N VAL A 267 6.31 22.67 9.78
CA VAL A 267 5.96 23.46 8.58
C VAL A 267 4.52 23.21 8.15
N ILE A 268 3.91 22.08 8.56
CA ILE A 268 2.53 21.69 8.23
C ILE A 268 1.51 22.21 9.26
N HIS A 269 1.94 22.77 10.39
CA HIS A 269 1.01 23.17 11.45
C HIS A 269 0.12 24.37 11.09
N GLU A 270 0.46 25.16 10.05
CA GLU A 270 -0.32 26.34 9.63
C GLU A 270 -1.24 26.11 8.43
N SER A 271 -1.35 24.91 7.88
CA SER A 271 -2.13 24.70 6.63
C SER A 271 -3.01 23.46 6.61
N ARG A 272 -3.39 22.98 7.79
CA ARG A 272 -4.47 21.98 7.91
C ARG A 272 -5.81 22.69 7.65
N MET A 273 -6.58 22.14 6.71
CA MET A 273 -7.94 22.52 6.24
C MET A 273 -7.96 23.43 5.00
N PRO A 274 -8.95 23.27 4.09
CA PRO A 274 -9.46 24.43 3.38
C PRO A 274 -10.02 25.37 4.45
N ILE A 275 -9.30 26.46 4.73
CA ILE A 275 -9.70 27.58 5.60
C ILE A 275 -10.84 27.21 6.57
N THR A 276 -10.52 26.49 7.65
CA THR A 276 -11.17 26.85 8.92
C THR A 276 -10.26 27.93 9.46
N VAL A 277 -10.63 29.19 9.24
CA VAL A 277 -9.98 30.30 9.92
C VAL A 277 -10.02 29.95 11.40
N SER A 278 -8.86 29.86 12.05
CA SER A 278 -8.79 29.83 13.50
C SER A 278 -9.27 31.19 14.00
N PHE A 279 -10.57 31.32 14.28
CA PHE A 279 -11.11 32.54 14.85
C PHE A 279 -10.71 32.60 16.33
N SER A 280 -9.94 33.63 16.69
CA SER A 280 -9.44 33.83 18.05
C SER A 280 -10.43 34.59 18.96
N THR A 281 -11.53 35.13 18.41
CA THR A 281 -12.64 35.73 19.18
C THR A 281 -13.97 35.63 18.43
N GLU A 282 -15.07 35.34 19.16
CA GLU A 282 -16.45 35.24 18.62
C GLU A 282 -16.91 36.51 17.87
N GLU A 283 -16.37 37.67 18.23
CA GLU A 283 -16.78 38.99 17.68
C GLU A 283 -16.27 39.24 16.24
N GLN A 284 -15.23 38.52 15.76
CA GLN A 284 -14.75 38.65 14.37
C GLN A 284 -15.53 37.78 13.37
N VAL A 285 -16.34 36.83 13.85
CA VAL A 285 -17.14 35.91 13.02
C VAL A 285 -18.31 36.64 12.33
N GLU A 286 -18.91 37.66 12.95
CA GLU A 286 -20.07 38.36 12.41
C GLU A 286 -19.74 39.31 11.24
N SER A 287 -18.49 39.77 11.11
CA SER A 287 -18.12 40.83 10.15
C SER A 287 -17.65 40.34 8.77
N THR A 288 -17.42 39.02 8.59
CA THR A 288 -16.98 38.43 7.32
C THR A 288 -17.97 37.42 6.76
N ILE A 289 -19.25 37.58 7.11
CA ILE A 289 -20.36 36.88 6.45
C ILE A 289 -20.57 37.59 5.10
N VAL A 290 -19.81 37.17 4.09
CA VAL A 290 -20.41 37.11 2.75
C VAL A 290 -21.58 36.14 2.91
N ASP A 291 -22.79 36.52 2.50
CA ASP A 291 -24.00 35.70 2.60
C ASP A 291 -23.80 34.35 1.88
N TRP A 292 -23.19 33.40 2.60
CA TRP A 292 -23.12 32.00 2.26
C TRP A 292 -24.52 31.41 2.52
N PRO A 293 -25.06 30.59 1.62
CA PRO A 293 -26.38 30.00 1.82
C PRO A 293 -26.41 29.20 3.13
N GLU A 294 -27.51 29.32 3.86
CA GLU A 294 -27.68 28.77 5.22
C GLU A 294 -27.26 27.29 5.29
N MET A 295 -26.18 27.02 6.03
CA MET A 295 -25.69 25.68 6.30
C MET A 295 -26.69 24.94 7.18
N ASN A 296 -27.28 23.87 6.65
CA ASN A 296 -28.02 22.93 7.49
C ASN A 296 -27.03 22.09 8.32
N THR A 297 -27.31 21.88 9.60
CA THR A 297 -26.37 21.28 10.57
C THR A 297 -26.24 19.75 10.48
N THR A 298 -26.81 19.13 9.46
CA THR A 298 -26.87 17.67 9.29
C THR A 298 -26.25 17.26 7.95
N PRO A 299 -25.19 16.42 7.95
CA PRO A 299 -24.61 15.87 6.73
C PRO A 299 -25.59 14.91 6.04
N ASP A 300 -25.80 15.05 4.73
CA ASP A 300 -26.30 13.96 3.91
C ASP A 300 -25.22 12.90 3.82
N ASP A 301 -25.45 11.78 4.50
CA ASP A 301 -24.55 10.64 4.47
C ASP A 301 -24.77 9.86 3.17
N GLU A 302 -23.72 9.15 2.73
CA GLU A 302 -23.74 8.27 1.57
C GLU A 302 -24.93 7.29 1.64
N TYR A 303 -25.51 7.06 2.83
CA TYR A 303 -26.71 6.28 3.19
C TYR A 303 -28.05 6.67 2.53
N ASN A 304 -28.22 7.89 2.01
CA ASN A 304 -29.55 8.39 1.64
C ASN A 304 -29.81 8.56 0.12
N SER A 305 -28.83 8.32 -0.76
CA SER A 305 -28.99 8.49 -2.21
C SER A 305 -28.96 7.16 -2.98
N ASP A 306 -29.87 7.03 -3.96
CA ASP A 306 -29.89 5.94 -4.96
C ASP A 306 -28.77 6.14 -6.00
N ALA A 307 -27.52 6.12 -5.53
CA ALA A 307 -26.34 6.13 -6.38
C ALA A 307 -26.12 4.75 -7.03
N ASP A 308 -25.33 4.70 -8.11
CA ASP A 308 -25.08 3.50 -8.91
C ASP A 308 -24.77 2.26 -8.04
N LEU A 309 -23.83 2.36 -7.10
CA LEU A 309 -23.47 1.28 -6.17
C LEU A 309 -24.67 0.65 -5.41
N ARG A 310 -25.70 1.44 -5.12
CA ARG A 310 -26.85 1.02 -4.30
C ARG A 310 -28.14 0.87 -5.06
N CYS A 311 -28.08 1.07 -6.38
CA CYS A 311 -29.18 0.72 -7.25
C CYS A 311 -29.57 -0.75 -7.04
N GLN A 312 -30.89 -0.99 -7.06
CA GLN A 312 -31.42 -2.34 -7.01
C GLN A 312 -30.94 -3.11 -8.23
N ARG A 313 -30.41 -4.32 -7.99
CA ARG A 313 -29.83 -5.22 -8.99
C ARG A 313 -30.39 -6.62 -8.82
N ASP A 314 -30.39 -7.38 -9.90
CA ASP A 314 -30.82 -8.79 -9.88
C ASP A 314 -29.85 -9.65 -9.06
N SER A 315 -28.55 -9.40 -9.21
CA SER A 315 -27.49 -9.97 -8.38
C SER A 315 -26.89 -8.91 -7.47
N LYS A 316 -26.88 -9.18 -6.16
CA LYS A 316 -26.25 -8.30 -5.18
C LYS A 316 -24.73 -8.28 -5.36
N VAL A 317 -24.17 -7.08 -5.53
CA VAL A 317 -22.72 -6.83 -5.52
C VAL A 317 -22.38 -6.08 -4.24
N ASN A 318 -21.37 -6.55 -3.50
CA ASN A 318 -20.92 -5.85 -2.31
C ASN A 318 -20.04 -4.64 -2.69
N ALA A 319 -19.83 -3.70 -1.76
CA ALA A 319 -19.05 -2.50 -2.04
C ALA A 319 -17.60 -2.76 -2.45
N SER A 320 -16.97 -3.79 -1.88
CA SER A 320 -15.58 -4.16 -2.18
C SER A 320 -15.47 -4.62 -3.63
N ASP A 321 -16.31 -5.58 -4.01
CA ASP A 321 -16.40 -6.16 -5.36
C ASP A 321 -16.72 -5.08 -6.40
N TYR A 322 -17.62 -4.14 -6.08
CA TYR A 322 -17.96 -3.02 -6.95
C TYR A 322 -16.74 -2.12 -7.22
N PHE A 323 -16.02 -1.69 -6.18
CA PHE A 323 -14.85 -0.84 -6.37
C PHE A 323 -13.71 -1.58 -7.07
N GLN A 324 -13.50 -2.85 -6.74
CA GLN A 324 -12.50 -3.69 -7.39
C GLN A 324 -12.79 -3.85 -8.88
N HIS A 325 -14.04 -4.14 -9.23
CA HIS A 325 -14.50 -4.24 -10.62
C HIS A 325 -14.19 -2.95 -11.40
N LEU A 326 -14.58 -1.79 -10.85
CA LEU A 326 -14.33 -0.50 -11.51
C LEU A 326 -12.84 -0.19 -11.66
N LEU A 327 -12.02 -0.49 -10.65
CA LEU A 327 -10.57 -0.31 -10.76
C LEU A 327 -9.93 -1.20 -11.83
N ASN A 328 -10.44 -2.41 -11.99
CA ASN A 328 -9.98 -3.37 -12.99
C ASN A 328 -10.61 -3.16 -14.37
N TYR A 329 -11.53 -2.21 -14.54
CA TYR A 329 -12.24 -2.03 -15.80
C TYR A 329 -11.28 -1.78 -16.99
N LYS A 330 -11.58 -2.33 -18.17
CA LYS A 330 -10.68 -2.53 -19.33
C LYS A 330 -9.77 -1.36 -19.72
N ASP A 331 -10.25 -0.13 -19.59
CA ASP A 331 -9.52 1.09 -19.99
C ASP A 331 -8.77 1.78 -18.83
N GLY A 332 -8.93 1.29 -17.60
CA GLY A 332 -8.29 1.80 -16.40
C GLY A 332 -8.73 3.22 -16.00
N ARG A 333 -9.84 3.75 -16.55
CA ARG A 333 -10.29 5.14 -16.30
C ARG A 333 -10.47 5.44 -14.81
N PHE A 334 -10.99 4.47 -14.05
CA PHE A 334 -11.23 4.60 -12.61
C PHE A 334 -9.93 4.55 -11.79
N ALA A 335 -9.01 3.63 -12.11
CA ALA A 335 -7.71 3.53 -11.44
C ALA A 335 -6.81 4.75 -11.68
N ARG A 336 -6.92 5.35 -12.88
CA ARG A 336 -6.22 6.58 -13.29
C ARG A 336 -6.83 7.86 -12.74
N HIS A 337 -8.12 7.84 -12.44
CA HIS A 337 -8.84 9.04 -12.03
C HIS A 337 -8.20 9.66 -10.77
N PRO A 338 -7.97 10.99 -10.74
CA PRO A 338 -7.21 11.63 -9.66
C PRO A 338 -7.79 11.45 -8.25
N THR A 339 -9.11 11.24 -8.16
CA THR A 339 -9.84 11.20 -6.88
C THR A 339 -10.57 9.89 -6.61
N PHE A 340 -10.91 9.12 -7.64
CA PHE A 340 -11.85 8.00 -7.51
C PHE A 340 -11.29 6.91 -6.61
N ARG A 341 -10.03 6.52 -6.82
CA ARG A 341 -9.35 5.49 -6.02
C ARG A 341 -9.32 5.82 -4.52
N PHE A 342 -9.11 7.09 -4.18
CA PHE A 342 -9.05 7.54 -2.78
C PHE A 342 -10.43 7.59 -2.15
N PHE A 343 -11.43 8.06 -2.90
CA PHE A 343 -12.85 7.97 -2.52
C PHE A 343 -13.25 6.52 -2.27
N ALA A 344 -12.98 5.62 -3.23
CA ALA A 344 -13.29 4.20 -3.14
C ALA A 344 -12.70 3.55 -1.88
N LEU A 345 -11.41 3.79 -1.59
CA LEU A 345 -10.76 3.24 -0.40
C LEU A 345 -11.40 3.75 0.89
N ASN A 346 -11.61 5.06 0.99
CA ASN A 346 -12.15 5.65 2.21
C ASN A 346 -13.60 5.22 2.45
N SER A 347 -14.44 5.21 1.41
CA SER A 347 -15.82 4.72 1.50
C SER A 347 -15.84 3.25 1.92
N TRP A 348 -15.04 2.40 1.26
CA TRP A 348 -14.92 0.99 1.62
C TRP A 348 -14.49 0.80 3.08
N MET A 349 -13.43 1.47 3.53
CA MET A 349 -12.93 1.39 4.90
C MET A 349 -13.98 1.84 5.93
N ARG A 350 -14.68 2.95 5.67
CA ARG A 350 -15.71 3.49 6.56
C ARG A 350 -16.94 2.58 6.65
N TRP A 351 -17.41 2.06 5.51
CA TRP A 351 -18.53 1.13 5.50
C TRP A 351 -18.18 -0.17 6.22
N THR A 352 -16.96 -0.67 6.03
CA THR A 352 -16.43 -1.83 6.75
C THR A 352 -16.37 -1.54 8.25
N ALA A 353 -15.83 -0.38 8.66
CA ALA A 353 -15.78 0.05 10.06
C ALA A 353 -17.19 0.12 10.71
N CYS A 354 -18.17 0.69 10.01
CA CYS A 354 -19.55 0.74 10.50
C CYS A 354 -20.16 -0.66 10.66
N THR A 355 -19.92 -1.53 9.68
CA THR A 355 -20.42 -2.91 9.67
C THR A 355 -19.78 -3.71 10.80
N THR A 356 -18.45 -3.68 10.91
CA THR A 356 -17.68 -4.30 12.00
C THR A 356 -18.14 -3.81 13.37
N GLY A 357 -18.38 -2.50 13.54
CA GLY A 357 -18.93 -1.96 14.81
C GLY A 357 -20.30 -2.53 15.17
N SER A 358 -21.14 -2.76 14.17
CA SER A 358 -22.46 -3.37 14.36
C SER A 358 -22.37 -4.85 14.73
N ILE A 359 -21.50 -5.58 14.04
CA ILE A 359 -21.23 -7.00 14.27
C ILE A 359 -20.65 -7.19 15.67
N MET A 360 -19.70 -6.35 16.10
CA MET A 360 -19.13 -6.41 17.45
C MET A 360 -20.20 -6.31 18.54
N ILE A 361 -21.11 -5.34 18.44
CA ILE A 361 -22.23 -5.19 19.39
C ILE A 361 -23.19 -6.39 19.32
N LYS A 362 -23.40 -6.97 18.13
CA LYS A 362 -24.24 -8.17 17.97
C LYS A 362 -23.61 -9.39 18.66
N ASN A 363 -22.30 -9.57 18.48
CA ASN A 363 -21.52 -10.72 18.93
C ASN A 363 -21.09 -10.65 20.39
N VAL A 364 -21.13 -9.47 21.01
CA VAL A 364 -20.90 -9.28 22.45
C VAL A 364 -22.20 -8.80 23.09
N PRO A 365 -23.11 -9.72 23.50
CA PRO A 365 -24.40 -9.37 24.08
C PRO A 365 -24.29 -8.42 25.27
N GLN A 366 -23.18 -8.53 26.02
CA GLN A 366 -22.85 -7.66 27.14
C GLN A 366 -22.78 -6.18 26.76
N LEU A 367 -22.58 -5.81 25.48
CA LEU A 367 -22.45 -4.43 25.01
C LEU A 367 -23.72 -3.87 24.33
N LYS A 368 -24.77 -4.68 24.08
CA LYS A 368 -25.98 -4.25 23.32
C LYS A 368 -26.72 -3.06 23.91
N HIS A 369 -26.73 -2.94 25.24
CA HIS A 369 -27.44 -1.88 25.97
C HIS A 369 -26.53 -1.11 26.93
N VAL A 370 -25.22 -1.13 26.67
CA VAL A 370 -24.22 -0.46 27.50
C VAL A 370 -24.14 1.00 27.12
N THR A 371 -24.16 1.86 28.13
CA THR A 371 -23.87 3.29 27.99
C THR A 371 -22.37 3.55 28.03
N VAL A 372 -21.94 4.72 27.56
CA VAL A 372 -20.54 5.15 27.66
C VAL A 372 -20.02 5.07 29.11
N SER A 373 -20.83 5.47 30.09
CA SER A 373 -20.49 5.37 31.52
C SER A 373 -20.26 3.93 31.96
N ASN A 374 -21.18 3.02 31.62
CA ASN A 374 -21.04 1.60 31.98
C ASN A 374 -19.81 0.97 31.31
N LEU A 375 -19.50 1.32 30.06
CA LEU A 375 -18.29 0.85 29.41
C LEU A 375 -17.02 1.36 30.10
N LYS A 376 -16.98 2.64 30.51
CA LYS A 376 -15.87 3.20 31.29
C LYS A 376 -15.68 2.42 32.61
N GLU A 377 -16.75 2.01 33.28
CA GLU A 377 -16.66 1.16 34.48
C GLU A 377 -16.17 -0.26 34.17
N MET A 378 -16.65 -0.87 33.08
CA MET A 378 -16.16 -2.17 32.62
C MET A 378 -14.65 -2.12 32.32
N LEU A 379 -14.18 -1.06 31.67
CA LEU A 379 -12.76 -0.84 31.39
C LEU A 379 -11.91 -0.62 32.64
N LYS A 380 -12.46 -0.02 33.70
CA LYS A 380 -11.78 0.07 35.01
C LYS A 380 -11.61 -1.30 35.66
N LYS A 381 -12.56 -2.22 35.45
CA LYS A 381 -12.52 -3.59 35.97
C LYS A 381 -11.62 -4.50 35.13
N ASP A 382 -11.75 -4.40 33.81
CA ASP A 382 -10.97 -5.15 32.83
C ASP A 382 -10.42 -4.22 31.74
N PRO A 383 -9.18 -3.71 31.90
CA PRO A 383 -8.53 -2.91 30.87
C PRO A 383 -8.30 -3.65 29.55
N SER A 384 -8.31 -4.99 29.54
CA SER A 384 -8.08 -5.80 28.32
C SER A 384 -9.25 -5.71 27.33
N LEU A 385 -10.45 -5.35 27.80
CA LEU A 385 -11.64 -5.15 26.97
C LEU A 385 -11.40 -4.11 25.88
N MET A 386 -10.61 -3.05 26.14
CA MET A 386 -10.25 -2.07 25.12
C MET A 386 -9.52 -2.72 23.95
N ASN A 387 -8.55 -3.60 24.24
CA ASN A 387 -7.82 -4.31 23.22
C ASN A 387 -8.73 -5.26 22.43
N LYS A 388 -9.69 -5.93 23.11
CA LYS A 388 -10.71 -6.76 22.44
C LYS A 388 -11.58 -5.93 21.49
N ILE A 389 -12.03 -4.74 21.91
CA ILE A 389 -12.82 -3.85 21.07
C ILE A 389 -12.02 -3.41 19.84
N ILE A 390 -10.77 -2.99 20.01
CA ILE A 390 -9.94 -2.53 18.88
C ILE A 390 -9.56 -3.70 17.96
N TYR A 391 -9.30 -4.88 18.50
CA TYR A 391 -8.92 -6.07 17.71
C TYR A 391 -10.00 -6.46 16.69
N GLN A 392 -11.26 -6.19 16.97
CA GLN A 392 -12.37 -6.49 16.05
C GLN A 392 -12.28 -5.71 14.74
N SER A 393 -11.66 -4.52 14.72
CA SER A 393 -11.42 -3.78 13.48
C SER A 393 -10.14 -4.21 12.74
N SER A 394 -9.50 -5.31 13.14
CA SER A 394 -8.32 -5.86 12.45
C SER A 394 -8.62 -6.42 11.05
N ASN A 395 -9.89 -6.57 10.67
CA ASN A 395 -10.29 -6.93 9.31
C ASN A 395 -10.15 -5.78 8.31
N ILE A 396 -10.03 -4.53 8.78
CA ILE A 396 -9.85 -3.36 7.91
C ILE A 396 -8.37 -3.29 7.47
N ARG A 397 -8.09 -3.80 6.27
CA ARG A 397 -6.73 -3.96 5.72
C ARG A 397 -5.95 -2.64 5.70
N GLY A 398 -4.67 -2.71 6.05
CA GLY A 398 -3.75 -1.55 6.09
C GLY A 398 -3.81 -0.71 7.36
N THR A 399 -4.84 -0.88 8.21
CA THR A 399 -4.97 -0.13 9.47
C THR A 399 -4.02 -0.63 10.57
N LYS A 400 -3.85 0.18 11.62
CA LYS A 400 -3.03 -0.19 12.79
C LYS A 400 -3.53 -1.46 13.50
N PRO A 401 -4.84 -1.67 13.72
CA PRO A 401 -5.35 -2.95 14.23
C PRO A 401 -5.03 -4.14 13.33
N PHE A 402 -5.12 -3.99 12.00
CA PHE A 402 -4.74 -5.03 11.05
C PHE A 402 -3.28 -5.43 11.23
N TRP A 403 -2.36 -4.46 11.22
CA TRP A 403 -0.93 -4.75 11.39
C TRP A 403 -0.60 -5.29 12.78
N SER A 404 -1.29 -4.84 13.84
CA SER A 404 -1.13 -5.38 15.19
C SER A 404 -1.49 -6.86 15.25
N LYS A 405 -2.55 -7.29 14.55
CA LYS A 405 -2.90 -8.71 14.43
C LYS A 405 -1.77 -9.49 13.73
N ARG A 406 -1.26 -8.99 12.60
CA ARG A 406 -0.19 -9.65 11.83
C ARG A 406 1.14 -9.72 12.59
N THR A 407 1.43 -8.72 13.42
CA THR A 407 2.58 -8.80 14.34
C THR A 407 2.42 -9.93 15.35
N GLY A 408 1.23 -10.11 15.92
CA GLY A 408 0.96 -11.21 16.87
C GLY A 408 1.19 -12.57 16.22
N GLU A 409 0.60 -12.79 15.05
CA GLU A 409 0.79 -14.01 14.24
C GLU A 409 2.27 -14.30 13.94
N LEU A 410 3.05 -13.26 13.64
CA LEU A 410 4.48 -13.40 13.40
C LEU A 410 5.29 -13.70 14.67
N VAL A 411 4.90 -13.13 15.81
CA VAL A 411 5.49 -13.48 17.11
C VAL A 411 5.22 -14.94 17.42
N ASP A 412 4.00 -15.42 17.18
CA ASP A 412 3.64 -16.84 17.36
C ASP A 412 4.47 -17.74 16.44
N MET A 413 4.71 -17.34 15.19
CA MET A 413 5.64 -18.06 14.30
C MET A 413 7.06 -18.14 14.88
N VAL A 414 7.59 -17.04 15.40
CA VAL A 414 8.93 -17.01 16.04
C VAL A 414 8.98 -17.89 17.29
N GLU A 415 7.89 -18.01 18.01
CA GLU A 415 7.80 -18.89 19.19
C GLU A 415 7.74 -20.37 18.82
N GLN A 416 7.03 -20.72 17.75
CA GLN A 416 6.93 -22.10 17.26
C GLN A 416 8.15 -22.57 16.48
N LEU A 417 8.71 -21.70 15.63
CA LEU A 417 9.80 -22.04 14.71
C LEU A 417 11.19 -21.74 15.27
N GLY A 418 11.26 -20.96 16.34
CA GLY A 418 12.51 -20.39 16.84
C GLY A 418 12.91 -19.13 16.06
N LEU A 419 14.15 -18.69 16.25
CA LEU A 419 14.65 -17.48 15.62
C LEU A 419 14.72 -17.65 14.08
N PRO A 420 14.20 -16.70 13.28
CA PRO A 420 14.41 -16.68 11.85
C PRO A 420 15.91 -16.67 11.52
N THR A 421 16.28 -17.18 10.35
CA THR A 421 17.68 -17.22 9.90
C THR A 421 18.10 -15.88 9.31
N LEU A 422 17.30 -15.35 8.38
CA LEU A 422 17.61 -14.13 7.64
C LEU A 422 16.48 -13.12 7.74
N PHE A 423 16.89 -11.86 7.86
CA PHE A 423 16.09 -10.71 7.48
C PHE A 423 16.41 -10.35 6.02
N LEU A 424 15.39 -9.90 5.28
CA LEU A 424 15.56 -9.37 3.93
C LEU A 424 14.66 -8.15 3.69
N THR A 425 15.11 -7.25 2.83
CA THR A 425 14.26 -6.24 2.20
C THR A 425 14.34 -6.34 0.69
N LEU A 426 13.25 -6.02 -0.01
CA LEU A 426 13.26 -5.92 -1.48
C LEU A 426 12.70 -4.55 -1.86
N SER A 427 13.58 -3.64 -2.30
CA SER A 427 13.15 -2.33 -2.79
C SER A 427 12.85 -2.38 -4.27
N SER A 428 11.81 -1.66 -4.68
CA SER A 428 11.47 -1.57 -6.09
C SER A 428 12.38 -0.60 -6.85
N ALA A 429 12.99 -1.09 -7.93
CA ALA A 429 13.61 -0.27 -8.97
C ALA A 429 12.64 -0.15 -10.16
N ASP A 430 11.39 0.21 -9.84
CA ASP A 430 10.24 0.22 -10.74
C ASP A 430 10.43 1.07 -11.99
N LEU A 431 11.22 2.15 -11.93
CA LEU A 431 11.61 2.94 -13.11
C LEU A 431 12.54 2.23 -14.08
N HIS A 432 13.19 1.14 -13.69
CA HIS A 432 14.26 0.53 -14.47
C HIS A 432 13.91 -0.88 -14.95
N TRP A 433 13.05 -1.62 -14.24
CA TRP A 433 12.70 -2.99 -14.60
C TRP A 433 12.06 -3.13 -16.00
N PRO A 434 12.72 -3.83 -16.94
CA PRO A 434 12.20 -4.00 -18.30
C PRO A 434 10.88 -4.77 -18.37
N ASP A 435 10.72 -5.79 -17.52
CA ASP A 435 9.51 -6.61 -17.41
C ASP A 435 8.28 -5.78 -17.00
N LEU A 436 8.44 -4.84 -16.06
CA LEU A 436 7.37 -3.94 -15.67
C LEU A 436 6.95 -3.05 -16.85
N PHE A 437 7.90 -2.47 -17.57
CA PHE A 437 7.58 -1.63 -18.73
C PHE A 437 7.03 -2.43 -19.90
N ARG A 438 7.44 -3.69 -20.08
CA ARG A 438 6.85 -4.60 -21.07
C ARG A 438 5.36 -4.80 -20.78
N ILE A 439 4.99 -4.99 -19.51
CA ILE A 439 3.59 -5.11 -19.08
C ILE A 439 2.85 -3.78 -19.31
N LEU A 440 3.44 -2.64 -18.90
CA LEU A 440 2.82 -1.32 -19.01
C LEU A 440 2.60 -0.84 -20.45
N THR A 441 3.47 -1.24 -21.39
CA THR A 441 3.34 -0.89 -22.82
C THR A 441 2.51 -1.88 -23.62
N GLY A 442 2.02 -2.97 -23.00
CA GLY A 442 1.30 -4.02 -23.72
C GLY A 442 2.20 -4.80 -24.69
N ASN A 443 3.42 -5.13 -24.25
CA ASN A 443 4.45 -5.84 -25.01
C ASN A 443 5.01 -5.07 -26.23
N LEU A 444 4.80 -3.76 -26.32
CA LEU A 444 5.50 -2.90 -27.29
C LEU A 444 6.95 -2.66 -26.85
N ASP A 445 7.83 -2.45 -27.84
CA ASP A 445 9.24 -2.11 -27.60
C ASP A 445 9.36 -0.90 -26.66
N ASN A 446 10.06 -1.10 -25.55
CA ASN A 446 10.22 -0.15 -24.48
C ASN A 446 11.68 0.32 -24.31
N SER A 447 12.57 -0.07 -25.23
CA SER A 447 14.00 0.26 -25.21
C SER A 447 14.27 1.76 -25.38
N GLN A 448 13.40 2.47 -26.09
CA GLN A 448 13.53 3.90 -26.41
C GLN A 448 12.73 4.83 -25.48
N LEU A 449 12.07 4.30 -24.44
CA LEU A 449 11.30 5.14 -23.52
C LEU A 449 12.24 6.08 -22.75
N THR A 450 11.96 7.37 -22.83
CA THR A 450 12.63 8.39 -22.02
C THR A 450 12.27 8.22 -20.55
N GLU A 451 13.13 8.72 -19.64
CA GLU A 451 12.81 8.73 -18.20
C GLU A 451 11.47 9.38 -17.90
N LYS A 452 11.09 10.41 -18.67
CA LYS A 452 9.82 11.10 -18.49
C LYS A 452 8.63 10.20 -18.84
N GLU A 453 8.66 9.55 -19.99
CA GLU A 453 7.60 8.63 -20.40
C GLU A 453 7.46 7.45 -19.42
N ARG A 454 8.59 6.97 -18.89
CA ARG A 454 8.60 5.91 -17.88
C ARG A 454 7.90 6.34 -16.59
N ARG A 455 8.18 7.57 -16.13
CA ARG A 455 7.48 8.18 -14.98
C ARG A 455 5.98 8.33 -15.24
N ASP A 456 5.62 8.87 -16.40
CA ASP A 456 4.22 9.11 -16.76
C ASP A 456 3.43 7.78 -16.83
N LEU A 457 4.04 6.71 -17.35
CA LEU A 457 3.44 5.36 -17.38
C LEU A 457 3.21 4.79 -15.97
N LEU A 458 4.18 4.89 -15.05
CA LEU A 458 4.02 4.40 -13.68
C LEU A 458 2.99 5.21 -12.88
N GLN A 459 2.94 6.52 -13.09
CA GLN A 459 1.98 7.40 -12.43
C GLN A 459 0.54 7.10 -12.87
N ASN A 460 0.36 6.77 -14.15
CA ASN A 460 -0.93 6.45 -14.75
C ASN A 460 -1.31 4.96 -14.64
N ASN A 461 -0.46 4.11 -14.06
CA ASN A 461 -0.75 2.69 -13.88
C ASN A 461 -0.29 2.20 -12.48
N PRO A 462 -0.85 2.76 -11.38
CA PRO A 462 -0.41 2.46 -10.02
C PRO A 462 -0.65 1.00 -9.57
N TYR A 463 -1.35 0.19 -10.35
CA TYR A 463 -1.76 -1.17 -10.02
C TYR A 463 -0.76 -2.26 -10.48
N ALA A 464 0.31 -1.93 -11.22
CA ALA A 464 1.10 -2.91 -11.97
C ALA A 464 2.34 -3.52 -11.25
N VAL A 465 2.74 -3.02 -10.08
CA VAL A 465 4.11 -3.24 -9.55
C VAL A 465 4.28 -4.52 -8.69
N ASP A 466 3.19 -5.17 -8.26
CA ASP A 466 3.20 -6.12 -7.14
C ASP A 466 3.67 -7.57 -7.48
N LYS A 467 3.39 -8.06 -8.70
CA LYS A 467 3.56 -9.49 -9.05
C LYS A 467 5.01 -9.99 -9.10
N ARG A 468 5.97 -9.07 -9.10
CA ARG A 468 7.40 -9.40 -9.12
C ARG A 468 7.87 -10.01 -7.79
N VAL A 469 7.30 -9.58 -6.67
CA VAL A 469 7.65 -10.09 -5.33
C VAL A 469 7.23 -11.55 -5.18
N GLU A 470 5.99 -11.87 -5.56
CA GLU A 470 5.49 -13.25 -5.58
C GLU A 470 6.41 -14.15 -6.43
N CYS A 471 6.73 -13.73 -7.66
CA CYS A 471 7.63 -14.50 -8.53
C CYS A 471 8.99 -14.77 -7.86
N ILE A 472 9.67 -13.79 -7.26
CA ILE A 472 11.01 -14.02 -6.70
C ILE A 472 10.98 -14.87 -5.42
N ILE A 473 9.95 -14.72 -4.59
CA ILE A 473 9.82 -15.52 -3.36
C ILE A 473 9.63 -16.99 -3.72
N ASP A 474 8.65 -17.29 -4.58
CA ASP A 474 8.25 -18.66 -4.88
C ASP A 474 9.26 -19.35 -5.81
N THR A 475 9.70 -18.66 -6.88
CA THR A 475 10.52 -19.33 -7.91
C THR A 475 12.01 -19.38 -7.59
N VAL A 476 12.50 -18.47 -6.74
CA VAL A 476 13.94 -18.29 -6.49
C VAL A 476 14.28 -18.50 -5.02
N ILE A 477 13.72 -17.70 -4.11
CA ILE A 477 14.16 -17.69 -2.70
C ILE A 477 13.83 -19.01 -2.00
N CYS A 478 12.58 -19.47 -2.11
CA CYS A 478 12.15 -20.70 -1.43
C CYS A 478 12.93 -21.92 -1.92
N THR A 479 12.98 -22.12 -3.25
CA THR A 479 13.72 -23.23 -3.86
C THR A 479 15.23 -23.18 -3.58
N LYS A 480 15.89 -22.02 -3.78
CA LYS A 480 17.36 -21.94 -3.68
C LYS A 480 17.85 -22.17 -2.26
N TYR A 481 17.14 -21.65 -1.27
CA TYR A 481 17.60 -21.65 0.12
C TYR A 481 16.93 -22.72 0.97
N ASN A 482 16.10 -23.61 0.40
CA ASN A 482 15.39 -24.65 1.16
C ASN A 482 14.66 -24.03 2.38
N VAL A 483 13.83 -23.04 2.08
CA VAL A 483 13.15 -22.23 3.09
C VAL A 483 12.09 -23.10 3.77
N LYS A 484 12.27 -23.32 5.08
CA LYS A 484 11.28 -24.00 5.92
C LYS A 484 10.00 -23.19 6.02
N ASP A 485 10.14 -21.88 6.19
CA ASP A 485 9.02 -20.95 6.34
C ASP A 485 9.48 -19.52 6.08
N TYR A 486 8.53 -18.64 5.77
CA TYR A 486 8.81 -17.22 5.57
C TYR A 486 7.65 -16.36 6.04
N TRP A 487 7.94 -15.09 6.29
CA TRP A 487 6.93 -14.07 6.45
C TRP A 487 7.42 -12.78 5.82
N TYR A 488 6.58 -12.06 5.08
CA TYR A 488 6.90 -10.72 4.59
C TYR A 488 5.70 -9.78 4.59
N ARG A 489 5.99 -8.48 4.68
CA ARG A 489 5.06 -7.36 4.50
C ARG A 489 5.46 -6.53 3.29
N VAL A 490 4.47 -6.05 2.54
CA VAL A 490 4.62 -4.97 1.56
C VAL A 490 4.32 -3.64 2.27
N GLU A 491 5.33 -2.79 2.37
CA GLU A 491 5.25 -1.42 2.89
C GLU A 491 5.34 -0.42 1.73
N TYR A 492 4.57 0.66 1.80
CA TYR A 492 4.60 1.73 0.81
C TYR A 492 5.33 2.93 1.40
N GLN A 493 6.54 3.18 0.91
CA GLN A 493 7.36 4.29 1.41
C GLN A 493 6.88 5.64 0.86
N HIS A 494 7.47 6.74 1.33
CA HIS A 494 7.20 8.11 0.87
C HIS A 494 7.40 8.39 -0.64
N ARG A 495 7.81 7.40 -1.44
CA ARG A 495 7.88 7.49 -2.92
C ARG A 495 6.65 6.89 -3.60
N GLY A 496 5.85 6.13 -2.85
CA GLY A 496 4.65 5.42 -3.28
C GLY A 496 4.90 4.06 -3.91
N SER A 497 6.15 3.60 -4.01
CA SER A 497 6.50 2.28 -4.55
C SER A 497 6.55 1.21 -3.45
N PRO A 498 6.25 -0.07 -3.77
CA PRO A 498 6.30 -1.14 -2.78
C PRO A 498 7.73 -1.43 -2.35
N HIS A 499 7.88 -1.67 -1.05
CA HIS A 499 9.10 -2.10 -0.40
C HIS A 499 8.77 -3.29 0.51
N VAL A 500 9.46 -4.41 0.30
CA VAL A 500 9.20 -5.62 1.07
C VAL A 500 10.09 -5.65 2.29
N HIS A 501 9.53 -6.04 3.42
CA HIS A 501 10.24 -6.40 4.64
C HIS A 501 9.91 -7.84 5.00
N GLY A 502 10.89 -8.73 5.00
CA GLY A 502 10.68 -10.16 5.18
C GLY A 502 11.69 -10.82 6.10
N ILE A 503 11.29 -11.98 6.62
CA ILE A 503 12.13 -12.89 7.39
C ILE A 503 11.97 -14.32 6.86
N LEU A 504 13.05 -15.09 6.90
CA LEU A 504 13.13 -16.46 6.39
C LEU A 504 13.67 -17.41 7.46
N TRP A 505 13.08 -18.59 7.57
CA TRP A 505 13.64 -19.73 8.28
C TRP A 505 14.24 -20.71 7.27
N ILE A 506 15.55 -20.87 7.28
CA ILE A 506 16.25 -21.79 6.37
C ILE A 506 16.45 -23.13 7.05
N LYS A 507 16.11 -24.22 6.36
CA LYS A 507 16.28 -25.58 6.90
C LYS A 507 17.76 -25.91 7.07
N GLY A 508 18.14 -26.38 8.25
CA GLY A 508 19.53 -26.75 8.56
C GLY A 508 20.47 -25.58 8.83
N ALA A 509 19.96 -24.35 8.95
CA ALA A 509 20.77 -23.20 9.34
C ALA A 509 21.26 -23.31 10.81
N PRO A 510 22.47 -22.81 11.12
CA PRO A 510 23.01 -22.86 12.47
C PRO A 510 22.19 -21.98 13.43
N ASN A 511 21.92 -22.50 14.63
CA ASN A 511 21.21 -21.74 15.67
C ASN A 511 22.15 -20.78 16.40
N VAL A 512 22.11 -19.52 16.00
CA VAL A 512 22.96 -18.46 16.59
C VAL A 512 22.58 -18.09 18.04
N MET A 513 21.38 -18.44 18.51
CA MET A 513 20.96 -18.16 19.89
C MET A 513 21.70 -18.99 20.94
N ASP A 514 22.24 -20.15 20.52
CA ASP A 514 22.94 -21.08 21.42
C ASP A 514 24.45 -20.82 21.49
N ILE A 515 24.93 -19.77 20.81
CA ILE A 515 26.34 -19.39 20.76
C ILE A 515 26.66 -18.49 21.95
N LYS A 516 27.56 -18.94 22.82
CA LYS A 516 28.06 -18.17 23.97
C LYS A 516 29.50 -17.69 23.72
N PRO A 517 29.97 -16.67 24.46
CA PRO A 517 31.37 -16.29 24.42
C PRO A 517 32.27 -17.50 24.74
N GLY A 518 33.17 -17.83 23.81
CA GLY A 518 34.08 -18.99 23.89
C GLY A 518 33.65 -20.22 23.07
N ASP A 519 32.47 -20.22 22.44
CA ASP A 519 32.01 -21.30 21.55
C ASP A 519 32.61 -21.16 20.13
N ASP A 520 33.94 -21.21 20.01
CA ASP A 520 34.66 -20.93 18.76
C ASP A 520 34.25 -21.85 17.58
N GLU A 521 33.92 -23.11 17.86
CA GLU A 521 33.49 -24.08 16.83
C GLU A 521 32.12 -23.70 16.23
N LYS A 522 31.15 -23.36 17.08
CA LYS A 522 29.81 -22.93 16.64
C LYS A 522 29.87 -21.56 15.95
N LEU A 523 30.72 -20.66 16.44
CA LEU A 523 30.98 -19.38 15.78
C LEU A 523 31.47 -19.61 14.36
N LYS A 524 32.48 -20.47 14.19
CA LYS A 524 33.04 -20.77 12.87
C LYS A 524 32.01 -21.41 11.94
N GLU A 525 31.20 -22.36 12.42
CA GLU A 525 30.11 -22.94 11.64
C GLU A 525 29.11 -21.87 11.17
N ALA A 526 28.70 -20.96 12.06
CA ALA A 526 27.84 -19.84 11.71
C ALA A 526 28.51 -18.87 10.73
N GLU A 527 29.79 -18.54 10.92
CA GLU A 527 30.56 -17.68 10.02
C GLU A 527 30.65 -18.26 8.61
N ASP A 528 30.96 -19.56 8.48
CA ASP A 528 31.05 -20.25 7.20
C ASP A 528 29.68 -20.26 6.49
N PHE A 529 28.61 -20.54 7.23
CA PHE A 529 27.24 -20.52 6.70
C PHE A 529 26.83 -19.11 6.21
N PHE A 530 26.91 -18.09 7.08
CA PHE A 530 26.43 -16.75 6.73
C PHE A 530 27.34 -16.03 5.71
N SER A 531 28.64 -16.31 5.69
CA SER A 531 29.55 -15.77 4.67
C SER A 531 29.29 -16.34 3.28
N SER A 532 28.64 -17.51 3.17
CA SER A 532 28.15 -18.02 1.89
C SER A 532 26.92 -17.28 1.36
N LEU A 533 26.19 -16.59 2.24
CA LEU A 533 24.92 -15.91 1.92
C LEU A 533 25.07 -14.39 1.81
N ILE A 534 25.97 -13.80 2.60
CA ILE A 534 26.05 -12.35 2.79
C ILE A 534 27.50 -11.88 2.63
N THR A 535 27.68 -10.86 1.81
CA THR A 535 28.97 -10.24 1.54
C THR A 535 28.82 -8.73 1.40
N ALA A 536 29.94 -8.02 1.48
CA ALA A 536 30.08 -6.62 1.09
C ALA A 536 31.35 -6.45 0.24
N VAL A 537 31.66 -7.46 -0.58
CA VAL A 537 32.80 -7.48 -1.50
C VAL A 537 32.30 -7.12 -2.90
N ASN A 538 32.77 -5.99 -3.44
CA ASN A 538 32.61 -5.64 -4.84
C ASN A 538 33.60 -6.45 -5.68
N PRO A 539 33.16 -7.28 -6.65
CA PRO A 539 34.08 -8.04 -7.50
C PRO A 539 34.95 -7.13 -8.39
N ASP A 540 34.50 -5.92 -8.72
CA ASP A 540 35.31 -4.90 -9.38
C ASP A 540 35.24 -3.55 -8.63
N PRO A 541 36.16 -3.32 -7.68
CA PRO A 541 36.19 -2.09 -6.89
C PRO A 541 36.44 -0.81 -7.69
N ASN A 542 36.97 -0.92 -8.92
CA ASN A 542 37.25 0.23 -9.77
C ASN A 542 36.13 0.48 -10.78
N CYS A 543 35.04 -0.27 -10.67
CA CYS A 543 33.87 -0.13 -11.51
C CYS A 543 33.28 1.28 -11.40
N GLU A 544 33.05 1.92 -12.53
CA GLU A 544 32.33 3.19 -12.65
C GLU A 544 31.05 2.97 -13.44
N CYS A 545 29.90 3.41 -12.92
CA CYS A 545 28.66 3.35 -13.67
C CYS A 545 28.67 4.37 -14.82
N GLN A 546 28.66 3.88 -16.06
CA GLN A 546 28.52 4.71 -17.26
C GLN A 546 27.36 4.20 -18.14
N GLY A 547 26.54 5.12 -18.65
CA GLY A 547 25.45 4.79 -19.58
C GLY A 547 24.11 4.46 -18.92
N THR A 548 23.44 3.43 -19.42
CA THR A 548 22.09 3.02 -19.01
C THR A 548 22.11 2.43 -17.60
N HIS A 549 21.08 2.72 -16.79
CA HIS A 549 20.95 2.18 -15.44
C HIS A 549 21.02 0.63 -15.43
N PRO A 550 21.89 -0.02 -14.62
CA PRO A 550 22.15 -1.47 -14.69
C PRO A 550 20.92 -2.34 -14.41
N CYS A 551 19.95 -1.86 -13.61
CA CYS A 551 18.65 -2.53 -13.41
C CYS A 551 17.76 -2.63 -14.67
N ARG A 552 18.20 -2.07 -15.81
CA ARG A 552 17.54 -2.23 -17.12
C ARG A 552 18.05 -3.42 -17.92
N THR A 553 19.11 -4.07 -17.45
CA THR A 553 19.70 -5.22 -18.14
C THR A 553 18.72 -6.40 -18.08
N LEU A 554 18.43 -7.00 -19.23
CA LEU A 554 17.60 -8.20 -19.28
C LEU A 554 18.43 -9.41 -18.84
N HIS A 555 17.80 -10.40 -18.21
CA HIS A 555 18.51 -11.61 -17.81
C HIS A 555 19.01 -12.38 -19.04
N GLU A 556 18.24 -12.41 -20.14
CA GLU A 556 18.68 -13.00 -21.42
C GLU A 556 20.00 -12.43 -21.97
N ASP A 557 20.28 -11.15 -21.74
CA ASP A 557 21.54 -10.51 -22.15
C ASP A 557 22.73 -10.94 -21.27
N VAL A 558 22.47 -11.46 -20.07
CA VAL A 558 23.48 -11.83 -19.07
C VAL A 558 23.77 -13.33 -19.10
N ILE A 559 22.81 -14.18 -19.49
CA ILE A 559 22.92 -15.64 -19.44
C ILE A 559 24.19 -16.15 -20.14
N HIS A 560 24.49 -15.61 -21.32
CA HIS A 560 25.60 -16.05 -22.18
C HIS A 560 26.96 -15.42 -21.82
N LYS A 561 26.99 -14.45 -20.92
CA LYS A 561 28.22 -13.78 -20.50
C LYS A 561 29.14 -14.72 -19.71
N SER A 562 30.44 -14.51 -19.86
CA SER A 562 31.45 -15.16 -19.03
C SER A 562 31.29 -14.76 -17.55
N GLU A 563 31.87 -15.54 -16.63
CA GLU A 563 31.82 -15.23 -15.20
C GLU A 563 32.40 -13.85 -14.88
N LYS A 564 33.46 -13.45 -15.57
CA LYS A 564 34.07 -12.12 -15.44
C LYS A 564 33.11 -11.00 -15.86
N GLU A 565 32.43 -11.15 -16.99
CA GLU A 565 31.46 -10.16 -17.46
C GLU A 565 30.22 -10.09 -16.54
N LYS A 566 29.81 -11.21 -15.94
CA LYS A 566 28.77 -11.25 -14.91
C LYS A 566 29.20 -10.52 -13.63
N ASP A 567 30.48 -10.64 -13.27
CA ASP A 567 31.07 -9.88 -12.17
C ASP A 567 31.09 -8.37 -12.44
N GLU A 568 31.40 -7.96 -13.68
CA GLU A 568 31.32 -6.57 -14.11
C GLU A 568 29.88 -6.03 -14.04
N ASP A 569 28.88 -6.82 -14.50
CA ASP A 569 27.46 -6.46 -14.37
C ASP A 569 27.01 -6.31 -12.91
N LEU A 570 27.44 -7.25 -12.05
CA LEU A 570 27.17 -7.17 -10.62
C LEU A 570 27.83 -5.94 -10.00
N ALA A 571 29.07 -5.63 -10.34
CA ALA A 571 29.75 -4.43 -9.85
C ALA A 571 28.99 -3.16 -10.21
N HIS A 572 28.48 -3.05 -11.45
CA HIS A 572 27.61 -1.93 -11.85
C HIS A 572 26.34 -1.85 -10.99
N LEU A 573 25.67 -2.98 -10.73
CA LEU A 573 24.50 -3.02 -9.84
C LEU A 573 24.85 -2.59 -8.41
N LEU A 574 26.01 -3.02 -7.87
CA LEU A 574 26.44 -2.68 -6.52
C LEU A 574 26.74 -1.18 -6.38
N VAL A 575 27.51 -0.62 -7.31
CA VAL A 575 27.85 0.81 -7.32
C VAL A 575 26.58 1.66 -7.41
N GLN A 576 25.61 1.25 -8.24
CA GLN A 576 24.38 2.00 -8.44
C GLN A 576 23.36 1.83 -7.31
N CYS A 577 23.20 0.62 -6.77
CA CYS A 577 22.06 0.29 -5.90
C CYS A 577 22.43 0.01 -4.44
N GLN A 578 23.69 -0.26 -4.11
CA GLN A 578 24.11 -0.65 -2.75
C GLN A 578 25.15 0.28 -2.13
N THR A 579 25.81 1.13 -2.92
CA THR A 579 26.84 2.02 -2.39
C THR A 579 26.24 3.23 -1.66
N HIS A 580 26.70 3.44 -0.44
CA HIS A 580 26.41 4.64 0.34
C HIS A 580 27.30 5.80 -0.11
N THR A 581 26.88 6.47 -1.17
CA THR A 581 27.66 7.53 -1.84
C THR A 581 27.79 8.80 -1.00
N LYS A 582 26.71 9.31 -0.38
CA LYS A 582 26.76 10.48 0.52
C LYS A 582 25.85 10.36 1.74
N CYS A 583 26.37 10.80 2.88
CA CYS A 583 25.59 10.98 4.10
C CYS A 583 24.71 12.23 3.99
N ALA A 584 23.44 12.05 3.64
CA ALA A 584 22.46 13.14 3.65
C ALA A 584 22.20 13.66 5.08
N GLU A 585 22.16 14.99 5.25
CA GLU A 585 22.00 15.64 6.57
C GLU A 585 20.68 15.28 7.26
N ASN A 586 19.60 15.17 6.50
CA ASN A 586 18.24 14.97 7.02
C ASN A 586 17.82 13.49 7.07
N TYR A 587 18.69 12.57 6.68
CA TYR A 587 18.39 11.14 6.64
C TYR A 587 19.42 10.31 7.38
N CYS A 588 20.67 10.42 6.94
CA CYS A 588 21.77 9.58 7.37
C CYS A 588 22.38 10.11 8.65
N LEU A 589 22.68 11.41 8.71
CA LEU A 589 23.38 12.00 9.84
C LEU A 589 22.44 12.18 11.04
N ARG A 590 22.80 11.57 12.17
CA ARG A 590 22.12 11.75 13.46
C ARG A 590 23.11 12.33 14.47
N THR A 591 22.66 13.35 15.21
CA THR A 591 23.45 13.98 16.26
C THR A 591 23.44 13.10 17.51
N LYS A 592 24.60 12.62 17.95
CA LYS A 592 24.73 11.88 19.22
C LYS A 592 24.88 12.81 20.42
N ARG A 593 24.72 12.26 21.64
CA ARG A 593 25.05 12.94 22.90
C ARG A 593 26.52 13.39 22.84
N GLY A 594 26.75 14.70 22.76
CA GLY A 594 28.07 15.30 22.52
C GLY A 594 28.18 16.15 21.24
N GLY A 595 27.12 16.24 20.43
CA GLY A 595 27.05 17.15 19.28
C GLY A 595 27.68 16.65 17.98
N LEU A 596 28.36 15.49 18.00
CA LEU A 596 28.92 14.88 16.79
C LEU A 596 27.81 14.28 15.91
N LYS A 597 27.77 14.66 14.63
CA LYS A 597 26.94 14.00 13.61
C LYS A 597 27.60 12.68 13.19
N GLN A 598 26.89 11.57 13.29
CA GLN A 598 27.33 10.26 12.80
C GLN A 598 26.28 9.65 11.89
N CYS A 599 26.71 8.85 10.90
CA CYS A 599 25.79 8.12 10.04
C CYS A 599 25.00 7.08 10.86
N ARG A 600 23.66 7.08 10.76
CA ARG A 600 22.78 6.11 11.42
C ARG A 600 23.05 4.67 10.97
N PHE A 601 23.55 4.50 9.76
CA PHE A 601 23.92 3.20 9.17
C PHE A 601 25.36 2.81 9.47
N LYS A 602 26.11 3.65 10.20
CA LYS A 602 27.50 3.42 10.62
C LYS A 602 28.53 3.38 9.47
N PHE A 603 28.22 4.00 8.33
CA PHE A 603 29.22 4.26 7.29
C PHE A 603 30.22 5.36 7.74
N PRO A 604 31.50 5.28 7.30
CA PRO A 604 32.12 4.16 6.58
C PRO A 604 32.36 2.94 7.49
N HIS A 605 32.19 1.74 6.94
CA HIS A 605 32.46 0.48 7.64
C HIS A 605 33.95 0.08 7.54
N THR A 606 34.41 -0.70 8.52
CA THR A 606 35.78 -1.23 8.53
C THR A 606 35.95 -2.37 7.52
N LEU A 607 37.01 -2.31 6.71
CA LEU A 607 37.36 -3.37 5.76
C LEU A 607 37.73 -4.67 6.48
N ARG A 608 37.36 -5.81 5.89
CA ARG A 608 37.71 -7.15 6.41
C ARG A 608 37.77 -8.17 5.27
N GLU A 609 38.73 -9.10 5.35
CA GLU A 609 38.87 -10.16 4.35
C GLU A 609 37.83 -11.28 4.49
N LYS A 610 37.36 -11.55 5.71
CA LYS A 610 36.40 -12.62 6.02
C LYS A 610 35.26 -12.09 6.87
N GLY A 611 34.08 -12.68 6.69
CA GLY A 611 32.95 -12.46 7.57
C GLY A 611 33.22 -13.03 8.95
N ARG A 612 32.70 -12.38 9.99
CA ARG A 612 32.86 -12.84 11.37
C ARG A 612 31.66 -12.52 12.25
N PHE A 613 31.47 -13.34 13.26
CA PHE A 613 30.63 -13.03 14.40
C PHE A 613 31.48 -12.47 15.55
N TYR A 614 30.91 -11.53 16.30
CA TYR A 614 31.54 -11.02 17.52
C TYR A 614 30.48 -10.52 18.50
N PHE A 615 30.83 -10.50 19.78
CA PHE A 615 29.99 -9.88 20.81
C PHE A 615 30.34 -8.41 20.96
N ASP A 616 29.34 -7.53 20.94
CA ASP A 616 29.53 -6.10 21.13
C ASP A 616 29.75 -5.73 22.61
N GLU A 617 29.89 -4.43 22.90
CA GLU A 617 30.09 -3.90 24.26
C GLU A 617 28.95 -4.26 25.24
N ASN A 618 27.77 -4.58 24.72
CA ASN A 618 26.59 -4.99 25.50
C ASN A 618 26.48 -6.50 25.63
N GLY A 619 27.42 -7.27 25.06
CA GLY A 619 27.36 -8.73 24.99
C GLY A 619 26.33 -9.23 23.97
N GLU A 620 25.86 -8.41 23.04
CA GLU A 620 24.97 -8.83 21.97
C GLU A 620 25.79 -9.33 20.77
N LEU A 621 25.41 -10.49 20.23
CA LEU A 621 26.07 -11.08 19.06
C LEU A 621 25.79 -10.22 17.82
N GLN A 622 26.83 -9.95 17.02
CA GLN A 622 26.77 -9.17 15.78
C GLN A 622 27.49 -9.91 14.66
N TYR A 623 27.02 -9.70 13.43
CA TYR A 623 27.67 -10.22 12.22
C TYR A 623 28.20 -9.09 11.35
N GLU A 624 29.46 -9.21 10.93
CA GLU A 624 30.08 -8.34 9.94
C GLU A 624 30.55 -9.19 8.75
N PRO A 625 30.10 -8.90 7.51
CA PRO A 625 30.53 -9.66 6.34
C PRO A 625 31.95 -9.29 5.90
N ALA A 626 32.54 -10.11 5.03
CA ALA A 626 33.72 -9.75 4.27
C ALA A 626 33.45 -8.47 3.46
N ARG A 627 34.44 -7.58 3.37
CA ARG A 627 34.28 -6.21 2.88
C ARG A 627 35.56 -5.64 2.32
N ASN A 628 35.51 -5.23 1.05
CA ASN A 628 36.60 -4.50 0.37
C ASN A 628 36.25 -3.02 0.08
N ASP A 629 34.99 -2.62 0.27
CA ASP A 629 34.52 -1.24 0.10
C ASP A 629 33.86 -0.75 1.41
N PRO A 630 34.33 0.37 2.00
CA PRO A 630 33.79 0.88 3.25
C PRO A 630 32.39 1.50 3.12
N LEU A 631 31.96 1.85 1.91
CA LEU A 631 30.67 2.49 1.62
C LEU A 631 29.64 1.51 1.04
N LEU A 632 30.04 0.30 0.68
CA LEU A 632 29.13 -0.69 0.10
C LEU A 632 28.18 -1.28 1.15
N ASN A 633 26.88 -1.31 0.94
CA ASN A 633 26.00 -2.04 1.85
C ASN A 633 26.21 -3.56 1.71
N LYS A 634 25.88 -4.32 2.76
CA LYS A 634 25.90 -5.79 2.69
C LYS A 634 24.76 -6.29 1.80
N PHE A 635 25.00 -7.40 1.11
CA PHE A 635 24.08 -7.95 0.13
C PHE A 635 24.27 -9.47 0.00
N ASN A 636 23.26 -10.15 -0.53
CA ASN A 636 23.34 -11.51 -1.04
C ASN A 636 23.69 -11.50 -2.54
N ARG A 637 24.86 -12.02 -2.91
CA ARG A 637 25.37 -11.98 -4.29
C ARG A 637 24.38 -12.58 -5.31
N PHE A 638 23.78 -13.71 -4.97
CA PHE A 638 22.84 -14.43 -5.84
C PHE A 638 21.54 -13.64 -6.04
N LEU A 639 20.93 -13.13 -4.96
CA LEU A 639 19.70 -12.35 -5.06
C LEU A 639 19.91 -11.00 -5.75
N MET A 640 21.08 -10.36 -5.58
CA MET A 640 21.37 -9.08 -6.25
C MET A 640 21.29 -9.18 -7.77
N ALA A 641 21.87 -10.25 -8.32
CA ALA A 641 21.93 -10.49 -9.75
C ALA A 641 20.55 -10.75 -10.39
N ILE A 642 19.59 -11.24 -9.61
CA ILE A 642 18.24 -11.60 -10.08
C ILE A 642 17.23 -10.47 -9.78
N TRP A 643 17.25 -9.94 -8.56
CA TRP A 643 16.31 -8.89 -8.15
C TRP A 643 16.54 -7.58 -8.92
N CYS A 644 17.80 -7.25 -9.21
CA CYS A 644 18.23 -6.02 -9.88
C CYS A 644 17.59 -4.78 -9.24
N GLY A 645 17.89 -4.54 -7.97
CA GLY A 645 17.40 -3.40 -7.22
C GLY A 645 18.05 -3.34 -5.84
N ASN A 646 17.89 -2.21 -5.14
CA ASN A 646 18.37 -2.10 -3.77
C ASN A 646 17.65 -3.13 -2.87
N PHE A 647 18.42 -3.86 -2.07
CA PHE A 647 17.91 -4.88 -1.17
C PHE A 647 18.89 -5.03 0.00
N ASP A 648 18.40 -5.30 1.19
CA ASP A 648 19.24 -5.54 2.36
C ASP A 648 19.02 -6.96 2.85
N THR A 649 20.05 -7.58 3.40
CA THR A 649 19.92 -8.86 4.07
C THR A 649 20.86 -8.96 5.26
N SER A 650 20.39 -9.59 6.33
CA SER A 650 21.13 -9.71 7.57
C SER A 650 20.80 -11.03 8.27
N PRO A 651 21.76 -11.64 8.98
CA PRO A 651 21.41 -12.67 9.95
C PRO A 651 20.51 -12.07 11.02
N VAL A 652 19.47 -12.80 11.44
CA VAL A 652 18.76 -12.45 12.65
C VAL A 652 19.52 -13.07 13.82
N VAL A 653 20.13 -12.22 14.64
CA VAL A 653 21.08 -12.65 15.69
C VAL A 653 20.48 -12.62 17.10
N SER A 654 19.28 -12.06 17.27
CA SER A 654 18.66 -11.90 18.58
C SER A 654 17.14 -11.74 18.48
N LYS A 655 16.40 -12.48 19.32
CA LYS A 655 14.94 -12.32 19.48
C LYS A 655 14.58 -10.89 19.91
N LYS A 656 15.40 -10.24 20.75
CA LYS A 656 15.18 -8.86 21.19
C LYS A 656 15.27 -7.87 20.01
N LEU A 657 16.32 -7.98 19.20
CA LEU A 657 16.49 -7.11 18.02
C LEU A 657 15.40 -7.36 16.99
N LEU A 658 14.98 -8.61 16.82
CA LEU A 658 13.84 -8.97 15.99
C LEU A 658 12.56 -8.30 16.50
N LEU A 659 12.21 -8.42 17.78
CA LEU A 659 11.00 -7.78 18.34
C LEU A 659 11.03 -6.24 18.19
N VAL A 660 12.19 -5.61 18.38
CA VAL A 660 12.37 -4.18 18.09
C VAL A 660 12.15 -3.88 16.61
N TYR A 661 12.66 -4.72 15.73
CA TYR A 661 12.43 -4.61 14.29
C TYR A 661 10.94 -4.78 13.93
N LEU A 662 10.27 -5.83 14.44
CA LEU A 662 8.82 -6.06 14.24
C LEU A 662 8.02 -4.83 14.68
N SER A 663 8.35 -4.26 15.84
CA SER A 663 7.67 -3.06 16.34
C SER A 663 7.83 -1.84 15.43
N LYS A 664 8.95 -1.74 14.69
CA LYS A 664 9.30 -0.60 13.85
C LYS A 664 8.82 -0.70 12.41
N TYR A 665 8.81 -1.88 11.83
CA TYR A 665 8.54 -2.06 10.40
C TYR A 665 7.30 -2.89 10.11
N ILE A 666 6.74 -3.55 11.13
CA ILE A 666 5.53 -4.36 10.97
C ILE A 666 4.38 -3.72 11.74
N SER A 667 4.58 -3.29 12.99
CA SER A 667 3.54 -2.61 13.78
C SER A 667 3.42 -1.10 13.56
N LYS A 668 4.32 -0.47 12.80
CA LYS A 668 4.40 1.00 12.72
C LYS A 668 3.27 1.61 11.88
N SER A 669 2.63 2.64 12.45
CA SER A 669 1.84 3.63 11.71
C SER A 669 2.78 4.62 11.01
N GLU A 670 2.58 4.88 9.72
CA GLU A 670 3.49 5.70 8.91
C GLU A 670 3.59 7.17 9.36
N ILE A 671 2.63 7.65 10.14
CA ILE A 671 2.66 8.95 10.84
C ILE A 671 2.78 8.69 12.36
N ARG A 672 3.31 9.67 13.11
CA ARG A 672 3.15 9.76 14.58
C ARG A 672 1.64 9.85 14.90
N SER A 673 0.97 8.70 14.87
CA SER A 673 -0.41 8.57 15.30
C SER A 673 -0.46 8.59 16.83
N SER A 674 -1.57 9.03 17.39
CA SER A 674 -1.86 8.78 18.81
C SER A 674 -1.78 7.29 19.11
N SER A 675 -1.52 6.92 20.38
CA SER A 675 -1.65 5.52 20.76
C SER A 675 -3.12 5.09 20.57
N LEU A 676 -3.36 3.78 20.37
CA LEU A 676 -4.75 3.29 20.24
C LEU A 676 -5.58 3.62 21.48
N LYS A 677 -4.92 3.69 22.66
CA LYS A 677 -5.53 4.12 23.91
C LYS A 677 -5.92 5.60 23.88
N ASP A 678 -5.00 6.49 23.49
CA ASP A 678 -5.30 7.92 23.40
C ASP A 678 -6.39 8.19 22.34
N LEU A 679 -6.39 7.43 21.24
CA LEU A 679 -7.44 7.49 20.24
C LEU A 679 -8.79 7.10 20.86
N PHE A 680 -8.84 5.98 21.57
CA PHE A 680 -10.02 5.52 22.29
C PHE A 680 -10.54 6.60 23.24
N GLU A 681 -9.69 7.11 24.12
CA GLU A 681 -10.04 8.15 25.10
C GLU A 681 -10.55 9.43 24.40
N SER A 682 -9.90 9.86 23.32
CA SER A 682 -10.33 11.05 22.55
C SER A 682 -11.70 10.89 21.92
N VAL A 683 -12.04 9.70 21.41
CA VAL A 683 -13.34 9.45 20.76
C VAL A 683 -14.44 9.40 21.80
N PHE A 684 -14.23 8.68 22.90
CA PHE A 684 -15.25 8.53 23.94
C PHE A 684 -15.46 9.80 24.77
N ALA A 685 -14.53 10.77 24.71
CA ALA A 685 -14.72 12.10 25.29
C ALA A 685 -15.72 12.98 24.50
N GLU A 686 -16.03 12.63 23.25
CA GLU A 686 -16.97 13.38 22.40
C GLU A 686 -18.45 13.02 22.64
N PHE A 687 -18.71 12.00 23.45
CA PHE A 687 -20.05 11.47 23.71
C PHE A 687 -20.45 11.66 25.18
N SER A 688 -21.74 11.82 25.41
CA SER A 688 -22.31 11.88 26.76
C SER A 688 -22.24 10.52 27.45
N ASP A 689 -22.29 10.53 28.78
CA ASP A 689 -22.17 9.31 29.58
C ASP A 689 -23.39 8.39 29.42
N GLU A 690 -24.54 8.93 29.00
CA GLU A 690 -25.79 8.24 28.73
C GLU A 690 -25.88 7.65 27.31
N ASP A 691 -25.00 8.05 26.39
CA ASP A 691 -25.04 7.59 25.00
C ASP A 691 -24.79 6.07 24.90
N ASN A 692 -25.45 5.43 23.94
CA ASN A 692 -25.19 4.03 23.61
C ASN A 692 -23.82 3.88 22.92
N VAL A 693 -23.05 2.86 23.31
CA VAL A 693 -21.67 2.64 22.85
C VAL A 693 -21.50 2.36 21.36
N LEU A 694 -22.56 2.00 20.61
CA LEU A 694 -22.46 1.69 19.18
C LEU A 694 -21.90 2.84 18.35
N LYS A 695 -22.39 4.07 18.57
CA LYS A 695 -21.93 5.25 17.83
C LYS A 695 -20.46 5.57 18.14
N PRO A 696 -20.02 5.64 19.41
CA PRO A 696 -18.61 5.74 19.79
C PRO A 696 -17.71 4.66 19.15
N ILE A 697 -18.14 3.39 19.15
CA ILE A 697 -17.34 2.29 18.59
C ILE A 697 -17.18 2.42 17.08
N ARG A 698 -18.26 2.74 16.34
CA ARG A 698 -18.16 3.00 14.91
C ARG A 698 -17.25 4.19 14.61
N ARG A 699 -17.35 5.27 15.40
CA ARG A 699 -16.50 6.46 15.29
C ARG A 699 -15.03 6.11 15.55
N LEU A 700 -14.74 5.27 16.54
CA LEU A 700 -13.41 4.77 16.85
C LEU A 700 -12.81 4.04 15.65
N TYR A 701 -13.54 3.07 15.08
CA TYR A 701 -13.06 2.31 13.93
C TYR A 701 -12.85 3.20 12.69
N ILE A 702 -13.75 4.15 12.43
CA ILE A 702 -13.55 5.12 11.34
C ILE A 702 -12.27 5.93 11.55
N ARG A 703 -11.97 6.40 12.78
CA ARG A 703 -10.74 7.14 13.02
C ARG A 703 -9.49 6.32 12.75
N THR A 704 -9.50 5.01 13.06
CA THR A 704 -8.36 4.13 12.73
C THR A 704 -8.04 4.06 11.25
N CYS A 705 -9.02 4.34 10.38
CA CYS A 705 -8.83 4.37 8.93
C CYS A 705 -8.06 5.62 8.45
N SER A 706 -8.09 6.71 9.22
CA SER A 706 -7.56 8.04 8.85
C SER A 706 -6.31 8.46 9.61
N GLU A 707 -5.71 7.56 10.40
CA GLU A 707 -4.50 7.84 11.17
C GLU A 707 -3.22 7.93 10.33
N ARG A 708 -3.27 7.53 9.06
CA ARG A 708 -2.13 7.45 8.14
C ARG A 708 -2.49 7.96 6.75
N ASP A 709 -1.45 8.26 6.00
CA ASP A 709 -1.55 8.55 4.58
C ASP A 709 -1.51 7.25 3.78
N TYR A 710 -2.08 7.27 2.57
CA TYR A 710 -2.03 6.15 1.63
C TYR A 710 -1.52 6.63 0.28
N SER A 711 -0.55 5.92 -0.29
CA SER A 711 -0.09 6.19 -1.66
C SER A 711 -1.09 5.67 -2.69
N ALA A 712 -1.06 6.21 -3.91
CA ALA A 712 -1.91 5.75 -5.01
C ALA A 712 -1.74 4.24 -5.31
N GLN A 713 -0.51 3.74 -5.27
CA GLN A 713 -0.24 2.32 -5.50
C GLN A 713 -0.74 1.46 -4.34
N GLU A 714 -0.59 1.93 -3.10
CA GLU A 714 -1.12 1.25 -1.93
C GLU A 714 -2.65 1.15 -1.98
N VAL A 715 -3.32 2.26 -2.30
CA VAL A 715 -4.77 2.31 -2.46
C VAL A 715 -5.24 1.27 -3.48
N CYS A 716 -4.58 1.22 -4.63
CA CYS A 716 -4.89 0.22 -5.65
C CYS A 716 -4.57 -1.20 -5.17
N HIS A 717 -3.47 -1.44 -4.43
CA HIS A 717 -3.14 -2.75 -3.86
C HIS A 717 -4.23 -3.22 -2.90
N ILE A 718 -4.66 -2.35 -1.97
CA ILE A 718 -5.72 -2.66 -1.00
C ILE A 718 -7.03 -2.98 -1.72
N LEU A 719 -7.50 -2.07 -2.58
CA LEU A 719 -8.78 -2.23 -3.27
C LEU A 719 -8.81 -3.38 -4.28
N SER A 720 -7.66 -3.79 -4.82
CA SER A 720 -7.57 -4.93 -5.73
C SER A 720 -7.52 -6.29 -5.02
N GLY A 721 -7.71 -6.33 -3.70
CA GLY A 721 -7.72 -7.58 -2.93
C GLY A 721 -6.33 -8.22 -2.70
N ARG A 722 -5.22 -7.56 -3.08
CA ARG A 722 -3.89 -8.19 -3.06
C ARG A 722 -3.28 -8.34 -1.66
N LYS A 723 -2.43 -9.33 -1.47
CA LYS A 723 -1.88 -9.66 -0.15
C LYS A 723 -0.87 -8.60 0.31
N LEU A 724 -1.22 -7.81 1.34
CA LEU A 724 -0.29 -6.86 1.98
C LEU A 724 0.84 -7.57 2.76
N PHE A 725 0.63 -8.84 3.10
CA PHE A 725 1.62 -9.70 3.74
C PHE A 725 1.42 -11.13 3.26
N SER A 726 2.46 -11.96 3.33
CA SER A 726 2.36 -13.40 3.11
C SER A 726 3.16 -14.15 4.17
N ALA A 727 2.71 -15.36 4.49
CA ALA A 727 3.39 -16.31 5.36
C ALA A 727 3.38 -17.68 4.66
N GLY A 728 4.47 -18.46 4.77
CA GLY A 728 4.69 -19.68 3.98
C GLY A 728 3.63 -20.77 4.18
N GLY A 729 2.52 -20.69 3.43
CA GLY A 729 1.42 -21.67 3.44
C GLY A 729 0.67 -21.81 4.77
N ARG A 730 0.96 -20.98 5.79
CA ARG A 730 0.33 -21.10 7.12
C ARG A 730 -1.07 -20.50 7.17
N LYS A 731 -1.99 -21.24 7.80
CA LYS A 731 -3.29 -20.73 8.22
C LYS A 731 -3.24 -20.33 9.69
N PHE A 732 -3.59 -19.08 9.98
CA PHE A 732 -3.70 -18.57 11.35
C PHE A 732 -5.16 -18.67 11.81
N VAL A 733 -5.42 -19.52 12.81
CA VAL A 733 -6.75 -19.69 13.40
C VAL A 733 -6.75 -19.05 14.78
N VAL A 734 -7.70 -18.13 15.00
CA VAL A 734 -7.90 -17.50 16.31
C VAL A 734 -9.09 -18.17 16.97
N LEU A 735 -8.85 -18.84 18.09
CA LEU A 735 -9.89 -19.45 18.89
C LEU A 735 -10.35 -18.47 19.96
N ASN A 736 -11.66 -18.23 20.03
CA ASN A 736 -12.25 -17.45 21.11
C ASN A 736 -12.68 -18.39 22.23
N LEU A 737 -11.76 -18.63 23.17
CA LEU A 737 -12.03 -19.50 24.30
C LEU A 737 -12.97 -18.79 25.27
N ASN A 738 -14.25 -19.17 25.29
CA ASN A 738 -15.13 -18.83 26.41
C ASN A 738 -14.64 -19.58 27.66
N GLU A 739 -14.79 -18.97 28.84
CA GLU A 739 -14.21 -19.40 30.13
C GLU A 739 -14.55 -20.85 30.59
N ASN A 740 -15.31 -21.63 29.82
CA ASN A 740 -15.80 -22.97 30.19
C ASN A 740 -15.40 -24.11 29.22
N LEU A 741 -14.48 -23.89 28.27
CA LEU A 741 -14.05 -24.96 27.36
C LEU A 741 -12.91 -25.78 27.98
N ASN A 742 -13.03 -27.10 27.94
CA ASN A 742 -11.95 -28.01 28.32
C ASN A 742 -11.00 -28.24 27.13
N GLU A 743 -9.85 -28.89 27.33
CA GLU A 743 -8.89 -29.15 26.24
C GLU A 743 -9.51 -29.93 25.07
N GLU A 744 -10.44 -30.86 25.33
CA GLU A 744 -11.10 -31.66 24.28
C GLU A 744 -11.96 -30.77 23.36
N ASP A 745 -12.68 -29.80 23.90
CA ASP A 745 -13.49 -28.86 23.11
C ASP A 745 -12.62 -28.01 22.16
N VAL A 746 -11.41 -27.65 22.61
CA VAL A 746 -10.43 -26.89 21.81
C VAL A 746 -9.90 -27.75 20.66
N TYR A 747 -9.59 -29.03 20.94
CA TYR A 747 -9.13 -29.97 19.92
C TYR A 747 -10.22 -30.29 18.88
N GLU A 748 -11.47 -30.45 19.31
CA GLU A 748 -12.59 -30.66 18.37
C GLU A 748 -12.82 -29.44 17.47
N GLU A 749 -12.74 -28.22 18.00
CA GLU A 749 -12.92 -27.00 17.19
C GLU A 749 -11.73 -26.78 16.22
N LEU A 750 -10.51 -27.14 16.61
CA LEU A 750 -9.35 -27.15 15.71
C LEU A 750 -9.50 -28.19 14.59
N ALA A 751 -9.94 -29.40 14.92
CA ALA A 751 -10.14 -30.48 13.95
C ALA A 751 -11.25 -30.14 12.94
N GLN A 752 -12.33 -29.48 13.37
CA GLN A 752 -13.40 -29.04 12.46
C GLN A 752 -12.98 -27.92 11.51
N ARG A 753 -12.00 -27.09 11.90
CA ARG A 753 -11.48 -25.97 11.09
C ARG A 753 -10.26 -26.34 10.25
N GLY A 754 -9.90 -27.62 10.17
CA GLY A 754 -8.78 -28.12 9.37
C GLY A 754 -7.40 -27.78 9.96
N GLY A 755 -7.32 -27.52 11.27
CA GLY A 755 -6.04 -27.47 11.98
C GLY A 755 -5.48 -28.89 12.13
N ALA A 756 -4.21 -29.08 11.78
CA ALA A 756 -3.48 -30.33 12.00
C ALA A 756 -3.22 -30.60 13.48
#